data_AF-A0A6P8I465-F1
#
_entry.id   AF-A0A6P8I465-F1
#
_cell.length_a   1.000
_cell.length_b   1.000
_cell.length_c   1.000
_cell.angle_alpha   90.00
_cell.angle_beta   90.00
_cell.angle_gamma   90.00
#
_symmetry.space_group_name_H-M   'P 1'
#
loop_
_entity.id
_entity.type
_entity.pdbx_description
1 polymer ?
#
loop_
_entity_poly.entity_id
_entity_poly.type
_entity_poly.pdbx_seq_one_letter_code
_entity_poly.pdbx_strand_id
1 'polypeptide(L)'
;MTKNSIRIIVCVALVVAGIACIISGIILLHEKSVASCHKDHYSPKASSILPVTCNYSQEALRVGLPEFLQKVQDTFYDLHPEKIYLKPNVLKKEILEKFQGYDPSPAKIKLTTDKSFELLAEIKGKKITKQLLKPRERKALSQVMHYLQHVFGMPYDGNYYTGYYLLGPGFFCVEMQSICTFTRLFSHWIVPPSSVNEVQILLNKIKTLNHTFSQYRQNLIDGVRAGMVRDIDDCKRGLHSFFVFYRNMNKVEDVMRQRIAKGLTRDSTLDKLSKEEKEKWFTKYNKTVKQDIRDHVLKYIGEPLYKLITYLKTTYLEHCLPVNESSGLSGLPLTHVYINGSKTNQLTYPYLPTGQRLNGSKAYESIMPYFTTSDITPNEVHDLGLKMINKLYAQVLELARNETHTSNTTQAKEMFARKLNDSSMFYGADLIPEIESNATAHERCTSSSSAKTYCPVRYKAMQRLVKDLYKVMSLMDSKTVEMFYFTGSKHTTPNCPVDVIIQYSPQFLIEQYHGIYPDCHSSSRVSIPFHVRRLGPKYGKWTMIGHEARPGHHTQTQGLLEHFRDLCGGVIGWLDTMTRYTAFNEGWAVYAEYPLIPVDMEMYANKPMYKYGMLRGQLWRAIRLVVDTGLHYKGFSHQKALQYFQEYMWETSDVMQQEVMRYQSVPGQATAYMVGQQHIIKLREHAQKELGKSFNLKDFHYHILKHGSTPLSYLTESIDEYIRCTKNIKDVGCEYVLTREGLGKPEGSDYITNIDVDSNFIHMTESYY
;
A
#
# COMPACT_ATOMS: atom_id res chain seq x y z
N MET A 1 -5.11 -76.27 8.06
CA MET A 1 -5.73 -74.99 8.48
C MET A 1 -6.82 -74.62 7.49
N THR A 2 -8.03 -74.33 7.96
CA THR A 2 -9.17 -73.98 7.07
C THR A 2 -9.02 -72.55 6.54
N LYS A 3 -9.65 -72.22 5.40
CA LYS A 3 -9.61 -70.86 4.80
C LYS A 3 -10.00 -69.75 5.79
N ASN A 4 -10.85 -70.06 6.77
CA ASN A 4 -11.23 -69.13 7.82
C ASN A 4 -10.10 -68.87 8.84
N SER A 5 -9.30 -69.88 9.19
CA SER A 5 -8.14 -69.71 10.07
C SER A 5 -7.08 -68.80 9.43
N ILE A 6 -6.87 -68.89 8.11
CA ILE A 6 -5.91 -68.04 7.38
C ILE A 6 -6.38 -66.58 7.34
N ARG A 7 -7.67 -66.34 7.11
CA ARG A 7 -8.24 -64.96 7.13
C ARG A 7 -8.13 -64.31 8.50
N ILE A 8 -8.38 -65.06 9.58
CA ILE A 8 -8.24 -64.55 10.94
C ILE A 8 -6.79 -64.20 11.24
N ILE A 9 -5.83 -65.06 10.84
CA ILE A 9 -4.41 -64.79 11.04
C ILE A 9 -3.95 -63.56 10.25
N VAL A 10 -4.42 -63.38 9.01
CA VAL A 10 -4.10 -62.19 8.20
C VAL A 10 -4.71 -60.92 8.81
N CYS A 11 -5.97 -60.95 9.27
CA CYS A 11 -6.57 -59.80 9.94
C CYS A 11 -5.85 -59.46 11.25
N VAL A 12 -5.49 -60.46 12.05
CA VAL A 12 -4.72 -60.25 13.29
C VAL A 12 -3.33 -59.67 12.97
N ALA A 13 -2.66 -60.19 11.94
CA ALA A 13 -1.37 -59.65 11.50
C ALA A 13 -1.45 -58.19 11.02
N LEU A 14 -2.51 -57.83 10.29
CA LEU A 14 -2.73 -56.45 9.84
C LEU A 14 -3.07 -55.50 10.99
N VAL A 15 -3.84 -55.95 11.98
CA VAL A 15 -4.15 -55.16 13.18
C VAL A 15 -2.88 -54.97 14.03
N VAL A 16 -2.07 -56.02 14.20
CA VAL A 16 -0.79 -55.95 14.93
C VAL A 16 0.20 -55.03 14.20
N ALA A 17 0.28 -55.10 12.87
CA ALA A 17 1.11 -54.19 12.08
C ALA A 17 0.63 -52.73 12.16
N GLY A 18 -0.69 -52.49 12.17
CA GLY A 18 -1.28 -51.16 12.34
C GLY A 18 -0.98 -50.57 13.72
N ILE A 19 -1.12 -51.37 14.78
CA ILE A 19 -0.79 -50.95 16.15
C ILE A 19 0.71 -50.68 16.29
N ALA A 20 1.57 -51.52 15.70
CA ALA A 20 3.01 -51.29 15.68
C ALA A 20 3.36 -49.97 14.98
N CYS A 21 2.76 -49.66 13.83
CA CYS A 21 2.98 -48.39 13.13
C CYS A 21 2.51 -47.17 13.93
N ILE A 22 1.40 -47.28 14.67
CA ILE A 22 0.90 -46.21 15.55
C ILE A 22 1.84 -45.99 16.73
N ILE A 23 2.32 -47.08 17.36
CA ILE A 23 3.29 -47.00 18.46
C ILE A 23 4.62 -46.41 17.97
N SER A 24 5.14 -46.85 16.81
CA SER A 24 6.33 -46.26 16.19
C SER A 24 6.13 -44.78 15.83
N GLY A 25 4.95 -44.40 15.34
CA GLY A 25 4.61 -43.00 15.08
C GLY A 25 4.55 -42.13 16.34
N ILE A 26 4.01 -42.66 17.45
CA ILE A 26 3.99 -41.98 18.75
C ILE A 26 5.39 -41.87 19.34
N ILE A 27 6.23 -42.91 19.23
CA ILE A 27 7.63 -42.88 19.69
C ILE A 27 8.45 -41.87 18.87
N LEU A 28 8.27 -41.81 17.54
CA LEU A 28 8.95 -40.83 16.68
C LEU A 28 8.49 -39.39 16.93
N LEU A 29 7.23 -39.19 17.30
CA LEU A 29 6.70 -37.87 17.72
C LEU A 29 7.19 -37.49 19.14
N HIS A 30 7.39 -38.46 20.02
CA HIS A 30 7.90 -38.25 21.38
C HIS A 30 9.41 -38.02 21.40
N GLU A 31 10.20 -38.72 20.57
CA GLU A 31 11.65 -38.46 20.43
C GLU A 31 11.91 -37.09 19.79
N LYS A 32 11.05 -36.62 18.87
CA LYS A 32 11.11 -35.22 18.38
C LYS A 32 10.70 -34.18 19.41
N SER A 33 9.92 -34.53 20.44
CA SER A 33 9.51 -33.58 21.49
C SER A 33 10.47 -33.51 22.68
N VAL A 34 11.43 -34.45 22.79
CA VAL A 34 12.34 -34.55 23.95
C VAL A 34 13.81 -34.22 23.59
N ALA A 35 14.15 -34.05 22.31
CA ALA A 35 15.45 -33.53 21.90
C ALA A 35 15.52 -31.99 22.02
N SER A 36 16.02 -31.54 23.19
CA SER A 36 16.61 -30.22 23.49
C SER A 36 15.66 -29.03 23.74
N CYS A 37 15.33 -28.84 25.02
CA CYS A 37 15.06 -27.52 25.60
C CYS A 37 16.05 -27.26 26.75
N HIS A 38 17.34 -27.12 26.43
CA HIS A 38 18.25 -26.39 27.31
C HIS A 38 18.13 -24.90 27.00
N LYS A 39 17.65 -24.14 28.00
CA LYS A 39 17.65 -22.68 28.01
C LYS A 39 19.08 -22.17 28.15
N ASP A 40 19.77 -22.02 27.02
CA ASP A 40 20.90 -21.11 26.94
C ASP A 40 20.43 -19.79 26.35
N HIS A 41 20.64 -18.73 27.12
CA HIS A 41 20.45 -17.35 26.70
C HIS A 41 21.40 -17.03 25.54
N TYR A 42 20.96 -17.27 24.31
CA TYR A 42 21.65 -16.82 23.12
C TYR A 42 21.43 -15.30 22.96
N SER A 43 22.33 -14.52 23.53
CA SER A 43 22.55 -13.15 23.09
C SER A 43 23.02 -13.23 21.64
N PRO A 44 22.37 -12.57 20.66
CA PRO A 44 22.84 -12.62 19.29
C PRO A 44 24.17 -11.88 19.23
N LYS A 45 25.28 -12.63 19.29
CA LYS A 45 26.56 -12.13 18.80
C LYS A 45 26.32 -11.79 17.33
N ALA A 46 26.52 -10.52 17.00
CA ALA A 46 26.60 -10.07 15.62
C ALA A 46 27.63 -10.94 14.89
N SER A 47 27.16 -11.94 14.13
CA SER A 47 28.02 -12.62 13.19
C SER A 47 28.28 -11.63 12.08
N SER A 48 29.51 -11.13 12.01
CA SER A 48 30.05 -10.44 10.85
C SER A 48 30.09 -11.43 9.68
N ILE A 49 28.96 -11.60 9.00
CA ILE A 49 28.90 -12.25 7.70
C ILE A 49 29.24 -11.16 6.70
N LEU A 50 30.43 -11.25 6.11
CA LEU A 50 30.80 -10.43 4.97
C LEU A 50 29.69 -10.53 3.91
N PRO A 51 29.08 -9.42 3.46
CA PRO A 51 28.09 -9.51 2.38
C PRO A 51 28.84 -10.00 1.14
N VAL A 52 28.44 -11.16 0.63
CA VAL A 52 28.89 -11.63 -0.68
C VAL A 52 28.41 -10.58 -1.69
N THR A 53 29.33 -9.76 -2.19
CA THR A 53 29.01 -8.59 -3.00
C THR A 53 28.54 -9.02 -4.37
N CYS A 54 27.27 -8.74 -4.69
CA CYS A 54 26.84 -8.71 -6.08
C CYS A 54 27.58 -7.57 -6.78
N ASN A 55 28.61 -7.93 -7.55
CA ASN A 55 29.43 -6.95 -8.24
C ASN A 55 28.60 -6.20 -9.28
N TYR A 56 28.83 -4.89 -9.37
CA TYR A 56 28.25 -4.05 -10.41
C TYR A 56 28.81 -4.41 -11.80
N SER A 57 28.04 -4.17 -12.84
CA SER A 57 28.52 -4.21 -14.22
C SER A 57 29.61 -3.17 -14.45
N GLN A 58 30.48 -3.43 -15.43
CA GLN A 58 31.50 -2.46 -15.83
C GLN A 58 30.86 -1.14 -16.28
N GLU A 59 29.68 -1.19 -16.90
CA GLU A 59 28.95 0.02 -17.28
C GLU A 59 28.46 0.81 -16.06
N ALA A 60 27.90 0.13 -15.05
CA ALA A 60 27.47 0.79 -13.81
C ALA A 60 28.64 1.49 -13.11
N LEU A 61 29.82 0.86 -13.07
CA LEU A 61 31.05 1.46 -12.53
C LEU A 61 31.52 2.63 -13.40
N ARG A 62 31.53 2.49 -14.73
CA ARG A 62 31.95 3.54 -15.67
C ARG A 62 31.15 4.83 -15.52
N VAL A 63 29.84 4.72 -15.28
CA VAL A 63 28.95 5.89 -15.12
C VAL A 63 28.83 6.38 -13.67
N GLY A 64 29.46 5.68 -12.72
CA GLY A 64 29.37 5.96 -11.29
C GLY A 64 27.97 5.79 -10.72
N LEU A 65 27.24 4.76 -11.17
CA LEU A 65 25.88 4.49 -10.71
C LEU A 65 25.82 4.15 -9.20
N PRO A 66 26.71 3.30 -8.64
CA PRO A 66 26.71 2.99 -7.20
C PRO A 66 26.89 4.25 -6.34
N GLU A 67 27.85 5.09 -6.68
CA GLU A 67 28.18 6.33 -5.99
C GLU A 67 27.02 7.32 -6.09
N PHE A 68 26.37 7.39 -7.25
CA PHE A 68 25.18 8.22 -7.44
C PHE A 68 24.01 7.74 -6.56
N LEU A 69 23.73 6.44 -6.53
CA LEU A 69 22.67 5.90 -5.67
C LEU A 69 22.97 6.15 -4.18
N GLN A 70 24.24 6.01 -3.76
CA GLN A 70 24.66 6.31 -2.40
C GLN A 70 24.47 7.80 -2.07
N LYS A 71 24.85 8.69 -3.00
CA LYS A 71 24.61 10.14 -2.89
C LYS A 71 23.12 10.44 -2.72
N VAL A 72 22.23 9.77 -3.46
CA VAL A 72 20.77 9.93 -3.32
C VAL A 72 20.30 9.51 -1.92
N GLN A 73 20.77 8.36 -1.41
CA GLN A 73 20.44 7.89 -0.07
C GLN A 73 20.90 8.89 1.00
N ASP A 74 22.16 9.31 0.96
CA ASP A 74 22.71 10.24 1.94
C ASP A 74 22.00 11.59 1.89
N THR A 75 21.76 12.12 0.68
CA THR A 75 21.02 13.37 0.49
C THR A 75 19.60 13.27 1.04
N PHE A 76 18.91 12.14 0.84
CA PHE A 76 17.58 11.92 1.42
C PHE A 76 17.61 12.03 2.95
N TYR A 77 18.53 11.36 3.64
CA TYR A 77 18.58 11.40 5.10
C TYR A 77 19.11 12.73 5.67
N ASP A 78 19.95 13.45 4.94
CA ASP A 78 20.37 14.81 5.31
C ASP A 78 19.20 15.82 5.14
N LEU A 79 18.33 15.60 4.16
CA LEU A 79 17.13 16.40 3.95
C LEU A 79 15.97 16.00 4.88
N HIS A 80 15.94 14.75 5.33
CA HIS A 80 14.93 14.17 6.22
C HIS A 80 15.55 13.69 7.55
N PRO A 81 16.11 14.61 8.37
CA PRO A 81 16.72 14.25 9.65
C PRO A 81 15.74 13.58 10.62
N GLU A 82 14.44 13.82 10.46
CA GLU A 82 13.38 13.14 11.21
C GLU A 82 13.27 11.64 10.87
N LYS A 83 13.90 11.18 9.79
CA LYS A 83 13.91 9.78 9.33
C LYS A 83 15.28 9.12 9.46
N ILE A 84 16.28 9.78 10.05
CA ILE A 84 17.66 9.26 10.14
C ILE A 84 17.76 7.87 10.79
N TYR A 85 16.85 7.54 11.72
CA TYR A 85 16.81 6.22 12.37
C TYR A 85 16.43 5.08 11.40
N LEU A 86 15.89 5.39 10.22
CA LEU A 86 15.61 4.43 9.15
C LEU A 86 16.81 4.24 8.21
N LYS A 87 17.89 5.02 8.37
CA LYS A 87 19.06 4.90 7.52
C LYS A 87 19.74 3.54 7.74
N PRO A 88 19.98 2.75 6.69
CA PRO A 88 20.68 1.47 6.83
C PRO A 88 22.01 1.64 7.55
N ASN A 89 22.29 0.77 8.53
CA ASN A 89 23.53 0.76 9.32
C ASN A 89 23.84 2.06 10.08
N VAL A 90 22.83 2.89 10.35
CA VAL A 90 23.03 4.14 11.13
C VAL A 90 23.50 3.85 12.54
N LEU A 91 24.51 4.61 12.99
CA LEU A 91 25.04 4.50 14.35
C LEU A 91 24.19 5.29 15.35
N LYS A 92 24.11 4.81 16.61
CA LYS A 92 23.47 5.55 17.73
C LYS A 92 23.95 7.00 17.78
N LYS A 93 25.26 7.23 17.62
CA LYS A 93 25.87 8.56 17.62
C LYS A 93 25.35 9.44 16.48
N GLU A 94 25.22 8.90 15.28
CA GLU A 94 24.68 9.64 14.14
C GLU A 94 23.20 10.02 14.36
N ILE A 95 22.39 9.14 14.95
CA ILE A 95 21.01 9.48 15.33
C ILE A 95 21.00 10.64 16.33
N LEU A 96 21.81 10.56 17.39
CA LEU A 96 21.89 11.62 18.42
C LEU A 96 22.32 12.96 17.83
N GLU A 97 23.27 12.96 16.89
CA GLU A 97 23.77 14.17 16.25
C GLU A 97 22.76 14.74 15.25
N LYS A 98 22.28 13.92 14.30
CA LYS A 98 21.53 14.38 13.13
C LYS A 98 20.02 14.46 13.32
N PHE A 99 19.41 13.67 14.22
CA PHE A 99 17.95 13.64 14.34
C PHE A 99 17.38 15.03 14.63
N GLN A 100 16.32 15.44 13.94
CA GLN A 100 15.57 16.67 14.22
C GLN A 100 14.09 16.40 13.98
N GLY A 101 13.22 17.21 14.60
CA GLY A 101 11.79 17.20 14.28
C GLY A 101 11.54 17.53 12.81
N TYR A 102 10.43 17.01 12.27
CA TYR A 102 10.00 17.34 10.91
C TYR A 102 9.82 18.86 10.76
N ASP A 103 10.45 19.46 9.75
CA ASP A 103 10.33 20.89 9.46
C ASP A 103 9.44 21.09 8.22
N PRO A 104 8.16 21.45 8.40
CA PRO A 104 7.23 21.71 7.30
C PRO A 104 7.37 23.13 6.73
N SER A 105 8.45 23.87 7.02
CA SER A 105 8.61 25.23 6.49
C SER A 105 8.67 25.22 4.96
N PRO A 106 8.04 26.20 4.28
CA PRO A 106 8.11 26.30 2.82
C PRO A 106 9.55 26.31 2.28
N ALA A 107 10.49 26.92 3.02
CA ALA A 107 11.91 26.94 2.67
C ALA A 107 12.53 25.53 2.67
N LYS A 108 12.24 24.72 3.69
CA LYS A 108 12.74 23.35 3.77
C LYS A 108 12.13 22.44 2.70
N ILE A 109 10.82 22.54 2.47
CA ILE A 109 10.12 21.78 1.42
C ILE A 109 10.69 22.13 0.05
N LYS A 110 10.93 23.42 -0.22
CA LYS A 110 11.56 23.88 -1.47
C LYS A 110 12.96 23.33 -1.64
N LEU A 111 13.80 23.43 -0.60
CA LEU A 111 15.17 22.88 -0.64
C LEU A 111 15.15 21.39 -0.99
N THR A 112 14.27 20.61 -0.37
CA THR A 112 14.14 19.19 -0.67
C THR A 112 13.66 18.94 -2.10
N THR A 113 12.68 19.70 -2.57
CA THR A 113 12.14 19.62 -3.94
C THR A 113 13.23 19.91 -4.98
N ASP A 114 13.91 21.05 -4.84
CA ASP A 114 14.96 21.48 -5.77
C ASP A 114 16.10 20.46 -5.82
N LYS A 115 16.54 19.95 -4.65
CA LYS A 115 17.64 19.00 -4.58
C LYS A 115 17.28 17.65 -5.22
N SER A 116 16.03 17.22 -5.09
CA SER A 116 15.54 16.03 -5.78
C SER A 116 15.58 16.20 -7.30
N PHE A 117 15.14 17.36 -7.80
CA PHE A 117 15.16 17.67 -9.23
C PHE A 117 16.58 17.86 -9.80
N GLU A 118 17.50 18.43 -9.01
CA GLU A 118 18.92 18.52 -9.38
C GLU A 118 19.53 17.14 -9.58
N LEU A 119 19.31 16.21 -8.63
CA LEU A 119 19.76 14.83 -8.74
C LEU A 119 19.11 14.10 -9.92
N LEU A 120 17.83 14.37 -10.20
CA LEU A 120 17.14 13.82 -11.37
C LEU A 120 17.77 14.31 -12.67
N ALA A 121 18.11 15.61 -12.76
CA ALA A 121 18.79 16.18 -13.91
C ALA A 121 20.20 15.58 -14.08
N GLU A 122 20.93 15.38 -12.98
CA GLU A 122 22.25 14.74 -12.97
C GLU A 122 22.21 13.33 -13.56
N ILE A 123 21.30 12.45 -13.09
CA ILE A 123 21.20 11.08 -13.60
C ILE A 123 20.70 11.03 -15.05
N LYS A 124 19.75 11.91 -15.43
CA LYS A 124 19.29 12.04 -16.82
C LYS A 124 20.38 12.54 -17.76
N GLY A 125 21.33 13.33 -17.25
CA GLY A 125 22.47 13.83 -18.02
C GLY A 125 23.57 12.81 -18.25
N LYS A 126 23.58 11.67 -17.54
CA LYS A 126 24.58 10.61 -17.74
C LYS A 126 24.32 9.83 -19.03
N LYS A 127 25.38 9.59 -19.81
CA LYS A 127 25.34 8.71 -20.98
C LYS A 127 25.49 7.25 -20.53
N ILE A 128 24.36 6.58 -20.33
CA ILE A 128 24.28 5.20 -19.85
C ILE A 128 23.87 4.27 -21.00
N THR A 129 24.68 3.26 -21.27
CA THR A 129 24.37 2.19 -22.23
C THR A 129 23.62 1.08 -21.51
N LYS A 130 22.28 1.20 -21.46
CA LYS A 130 21.43 0.34 -20.63
C LYS A 130 21.63 -1.17 -20.88
N GLN A 131 21.93 -1.60 -22.11
CA GLN A 131 22.14 -3.01 -22.46
C GLN A 131 23.35 -3.65 -21.76
N LEU A 132 24.31 -2.82 -21.32
CA LEU A 132 25.49 -3.28 -20.59
C LEU A 132 25.27 -3.31 -19.06
N LEU A 133 24.14 -2.79 -18.58
CA LEU A 133 23.73 -2.89 -17.20
C LEU A 133 23.07 -4.24 -16.91
N LYS A 134 23.29 -4.77 -15.71
CA LYS A 134 22.55 -5.94 -15.21
C LYS A 134 21.07 -5.58 -15.01
N PRO A 135 20.13 -6.55 -15.08
CA PRO A 135 18.70 -6.29 -14.87
C PRO A 135 18.41 -5.54 -13.55
N ARG A 136 19.05 -5.96 -12.45
CA ARG A 136 18.97 -5.27 -11.15
C ARG A 136 19.36 -3.78 -11.21
N GLU A 137 20.39 -3.45 -11.98
CA GLU A 137 20.89 -2.07 -12.11
C GLU A 137 19.97 -1.23 -12.99
N ARG A 138 19.43 -1.80 -14.07
CA ARG A 138 18.42 -1.15 -14.92
C ARG A 138 17.14 -0.84 -14.14
N LYS A 139 16.69 -1.79 -13.32
CA LYS A 139 15.57 -1.59 -12.40
C LYS A 139 15.87 -0.42 -11.45
N ALA A 140 17.01 -0.46 -10.76
CA ALA A 140 17.42 0.59 -9.85
C ALA A 140 17.52 1.98 -10.52
N LEU A 141 18.02 2.04 -11.76
CA LEU A 141 18.07 3.27 -12.55
C LEU A 141 16.67 3.83 -12.80
N SER A 142 15.72 3.00 -13.22
CA SER A 142 14.34 3.44 -13.41
C SER A 142 13.67 3.84 -12.08
N GLN A 143 13.95 3.11 -11.01
CA GLN A 143 13.39 3.40 -9.69
C GLN A 143 13.88 4.73 -9.15
N VAL A 144 15.19 5.01 -9.23
CA VAL A 144 15.76 6.25 -8.71
C VAL A 144 15.28 7.46 -9.51
N MET A 145 15.12 7.32 -10.83
CA MET A 145 14.55 8.37 -11.66
C MET A 145 13.11 8.70 -11.24
N HIS A 146 12.27 7.67 -11.04
CA HIS A 146 10.90 7.87 -10.58
C HIS A 146 10.83 8.43 -9.15
N TYR A 147 11.70 7.94 -8.27
CA TYR A 147 11.80 8.37 -6.87
C TYR A 147 12.13 9.87 -6.77
N LEU A 148 13.12 10.33 -7.54
CA LEU A 148 13.54 11.73 -7.59
C LEU A 148 12.53 12.63 -8.34
N GLN A 149 11.87 12.13 -9.39
CA GLN A 149 10.80 12.85 -10.09
C GLN A 149 9.66 13.25 -9.14
N HIS A 150 9.41 12.45 -8.11
CA HIS A 150 8.35 12.68 -7.14
C HIS A 150 8.92 13.06 -5.77
N VAL A 151 10.01 13.83 -5.74
CA VAL A 151 10.61 14.42 -4.53
C VAL A 151 10.88 13.36 -3.46
N PHE A 152 11.76 12.40 -3.80
CA PHE A 152 12.08 11.25 -2.95
C PHE A 152 10.82 10.46 -2.53
N GLY A 153 9.91 10.24 -3.48
CA GLY A 153 8.68 9.48 -3.29
C GLY A 153 7.60 10.18 -2.44
N MET A 154 7.63 11.52 -2.36
CA MET A 154 6.63 12.34 -1.66
C MET A 154 5.89 13.26 -2.66
N PRO A 155 4.96 12.72 -3.48
CA PRO A 155 4.30 13.48 -4.55
C PRO A 155 3.38 14.60 -4.05
N TYR A 156 2.95 14.54 -2.80
CA TYR A 156 1.97 15.44 -2.19
C TYR A 156 2.62 16.63 -1.48
N ASP A 157 2.61 16.66 -0.14
CA ASP A 157 3.12 17.75 0.70
C ASP A 157 4.65 17.87 0.67
N GLY A 158 5.36 16.89 0.12
CA GLY A 158 6.80 16.96 -0.12
C GLY A 158 7.20 17.86 -1.29
N ASN A 159 6.30 18.13 -2.25
CA ASN A 159 6.60 18.95 -3.42
C ASN A 159 6.16 20.41 -3.19
N TYR A 160 7.14 21.31 -3.16
CA TYR A 160 6.90 22.74 -2.95
C TYR A 160 6.01 23.36 -4.03
N TYR A 161 6.23 22.99 -5.29
CA TYR A 161 5.63 23.66 -6.44
C TYR A 161 4.16 23.27 -6.68
N THR A 162 3.68 22.18 -6.07
CA THR A 162 2.26 21.81 -6.12
C THR A 162 1.41 22.65 -5.18
N GLY A 163 2.02 23.24 -4.14
CA GLY A 163 1.31 23.88 -3.04
C GLY A 163 0.47 22.92 -2.19
N TYR A 164 0.61 21.60 -2.37
CA TYR A 164 -0.24 20.62 -1.70
C TYR A 164 -0.06 20.64 -0.17
N TYR A 165 1.12 21.04 0.30
CA TYR A 165 1.43 21.23 1.73
C TYR A 165 0.56 22.30 2.42
N LEU A 166 -0.12 23.15 1.64
CA LEU A 166 -1.05 24.18 2.14
C LEU A 166 -2.45 23.62 2.43
N LEU A 167 -2.83 22.47 1.87
CA LEU A 167 -4.17 21.88 2.00
C LEU A 167 -4.40 21.16 3.33
N GLY A 168 -3.34 21.00 4.12
CA GLY A 168 -3.41 20.30 5.40
C GLY A 168 -3.57 18.77 5.30
N PRO A 169 -3.96 18.13 6.42
CA PRO A 169 -4.12 16.69 6.45
C PRO A 169 -5.27 16.28 5.53
N GLY A 170 -5.03 15.27 4.70
CA GLY A 170 -6.05 14.64 3.87
C GLY A 170 -6.22 13.16 4.24
N PHE A 171 -6.99 12.44 3.44
CA PHE A 171 -7.22 11.00 3.62
C PHE A 171 -5.92 10.19 3.82
N PHE A 172 -4.92 10.41 2.96
CA PHE A 172 -3.60 9.77 3.01
C PHE A 172 -2.61 10.32 4.04
N CYS A 173 -3.06 11.10 5.03
CA CYS A 173 -2.16 11.57 6.08
C CYS A 173 -1.43 10.41 6.77
N VAL A 174 -2.13 9.29 7.00
CA VAL A 174 -1.62 8.07 7.65
C VAL A 174 -0.46 7.38 6.94
N GLU A 175 -0.31 7.57 5.63
CA GLU A 175 0.66 6.84 4.81
C GLU A 175 1.71 7.77 4.18
N MET A 176 1.31 8.97 3.75
CA MET A 176 2.13 9.81 2.88
C MET A 176 2.52 11.17 3.45
N GLN A 177 1.95 11.59 4.59
CA GLN A 177 2.29 12.89 5.20
C GLN A 177 3.12 12.73 6.48
N SER A 178 4.30 13.35 6.49
CA SER A 178 5.26 13.24 7.60
C SER A 178 4.67 13.75 8.94
N ILE A 179 3.77 14.72 8.91
CA ILE A 179 3.10 15.26 10.11
C ILE A 179 2.30 14.18 10.86
N CYS A 180 1.72 13.20 10.17
CA CYS A 180 0.96 12.11 10.79
C CYS A 180 1.89 10.96 11.17
N THR A 181 2.82 10.60 10.29
CA THR A 181 3.61 9.36 10.45
C THR A 181 4.78 9.47 11.42
N PHE A 182 5.32 10.67 11.69
CA PHE A 182 6.54 10.78 12.51
C PHE A 182 6.35 10.27 13.95
N THR A 183 5.11 10.27 14.46
CA THR A 183 4.79 9.73 15.78
C THR A 183 4.58 8.22 15.78
N ARG A 184 4.51 7.55 14.62
CA ARG A 184 4.32 6.10 14.53
C ARG A 184 5.55 5.34 14.99
N LEU A 185 6.74 5.86 14.65
CA LEU A 185 8.02 5.19 14.84
C LEU A 185 8.89 5.89 15.89
N PHE A 186 8.25 6.59 16.84
CA PHE A 186 8.96 7.40 17.84
C PHE A 186 9.93 6.57 18.70
N SER A 187 9.63 5.30 18.95
CA SER A 187 10.47 4.40 19.75
C SER A 187 11.82 4.11 19.10
N HIS A 188 11.94 4.26 17.77
CA HIS A 188 13.16 3.92 17.04
C HIS A 188 14.21 5.02 17.05
N TRP A 189 13.80 6.28 17.21
CA TRP A 189 14.74 7.41 17.35
C TRP A 189 15.02 7.79 18.81
N ILE A 190 14.19 7.35 19.77
CA ILE A 190 14.51 7.53 21.19
C ILE A 190 15.67 6.62 21.54
N VAL A 191 16.85 7.24 21.61
CA VAL A 191 18.05 6.64 22.14
C VAL A 191 18.07 6.86 23.66
N PRO A 192 17.98 5.80 24.48
CA PRO A 192 18.01 5.96 25.93
C PRO A 192 19.34 6.63 26.35
N PRO A 193 19.29 7.78 27.05
CA PRO A 193 20.48 8.48 27.48
C PRO A 193 21.24 7.67 28.54
N SER A 194 22.57 7.71 28.50
CA SER A 194 23.44 7.12 29.52
C SER A 194 24.31 8.13 30.26
N SER A 195 24.17 9.43 29.97
CA SER A 195 24.88 10.52 30.66
C SER A 195 24.03 11.80 30.72
N VAL A 196 24.39 12.73 31.61
CA VAL A 196 23.84 14.09 31.69
C VAL A 196 23.88 14.81 30.33
N ASN A 197 24.96 14.63 29.56
CA ASN A 197 25.07 15.23 28.22
C ASN A 197 24.04 14.65 27.24
N GLU A 198 23.85 13.33 27.23
CA GLU A 198 22.83 12.70 26.38
C GLU A 198 21.41 13.10 26.79
N VAL A 199 21.14 13.33 28.08
CA VAL A 199 19.86 13.91 28.53
C VAL A 199 19.68 15.31 27.93
N GLN A 200 20.71 16.16 27.96
CA GLN A 200 20.62 17.50 27.38
C GLN A 200 20.37 17.47 25.87
N ILE A 201 21.02 16.55 25.16
CA ILE A 201 20.78 16.33 23.73
C ILE A 201 19.32 15.95 23.50
N LEU A 202 18.79 14.98 24.26
CA LEU A 202 17.39 14.56 24.16
C LEU A 202 16.42 15.72 24.38
N LEU A 203 16.62 16.52 25.43
CA LEU A 203 15.79 17.70 25.71
C LEU A 203 15.86 18.73 24.58
N ASN A 204 17.03 18.93 23.97
CA ASN A 204 17.17 19.81 22.81
C ASN A 204 16.47 19.25 21.56
N LYS A 205 16.49 17.93 21.33
CA LYS A 205 15.71 17.31 20.25
C LYS A 205 14.21 17.49 20.47
N ILE A 206 13.72 17.34 21.70
CA ILE A 206 12.31 17.60 22.03
C ILE A 206 11.90 19.04 21.69
N LYS A 207 12.78 20.03 21.93
CA LYS A 207 12.50 21.44 21.56
C LYS A 207 12.24 21.64 20.07
N THR A 208 12.92 20.89 19.20
CA THR A 208 12.76 21.01 17.73
C THR A 208 11.34 20.64 17.27
N LEU A 209 10.62 19.80 18.02
CA LEU A 209 9.25 19.39 17.69
C LEU A 209 8.22 20.51 17.83
N ASN A 210 8.54 21.59 18.56
CA ASN A 210 7.67 22.76 18.65
C ASN A 210 7.48 23.43 17.29
N HIS A 211 8.57 23.56 16.54
CA HIS A 211 8.57 24.14 15.20
C HIS A 211 7.68 23.35 14.25
N THR A 212 7.71 22.01 14.32
CA THR A 212 6.88 21.12 13.50
C THR A 212 5.41 21.51 13.52
N PHE A 213 4.78 21.57 14.70
CA PHE A 213 3.34 21.81 14.80
C PHE A 213 2.96 23.27 14.59
N SER A 214 3.78 24.20 15.07
CA SER A 214 3.52 25.64 14.92
C SER A 214 3.64 26.09 13.47
N GLN A 215 4.66 25.64 12.75
CA GLN A 215 4.82 25.91 11.32
C GLN A 215 3.75 25.21 10.48
N TYR A 216 3.38 23.97 10.81
CA TYR A 216 2.28 23.30 10.11
C TYR A 216 0.96 24.06 10.25
N ARG A 217 0.65 24.59 11.45
CA ARG A 217 -0.51 25.47 11.66
C ARG A 217 -0.42 26.72 10.79
N GLN A 218 0.77 27.33 10.69
CA GLN A 218 0.98 28.50 9.84
C GLN A 218 0.74 28.18 8.36
N ASN A 219 1.19 27.03 7.86
CA ASN A 219 0.94 26.60 6.48
C ASN A 219 -0.56 26.48 6.17
N LEU A 220 -1.39 26.03 7.13
CA LEU A 220 -2.85 25.97 6.97
C LEU A 220 -3.47 27.38 6.86
N ILE A 221 -3.02 28.31 7.70
CA ILE A 221 -3.44 29.72 7.64
C ILE A 221 -3.07 30.32 6.28
N ASP A 222 -1.84 30.06 5.82
CA ASP A 222 -1.37 30.52 4.52
C ASP A 222 -2.14 29.82 3.37
N GLY A 223 -2.56 28.57 3.56
CA GLY A 223 -3.42 27.84 2.63
C GLY A 223 -4.79 28.49 2.46
N VAL A 224 -5.44 28.88 3.57
CA VAL A 224 -6.69 29.65 3.52
C VAL A 224 -6.48 30.96 2.76
N ARG A 225 -5.40 31.71 3.05
CA ARG A 225 -5.06 32.93 2.31
C ARG A 225 -4.84 32.66 0.83
N ALA A 226 -4.18 31.56 0.48
CA ALA A 226 -3.85 31.20 -0.90
C ALA A 226 -5.05 30.65 -1.68
N GLY A 227 -6.16 30.33 -1.02
CA GLY A 227 -7.29 29.62 -1.64
C GLY A 227 -7.04 28.12 -1.80
N MET A 228 -6.11 27.54 -1.03
CA MET A 228 -5.80 26.11 -1.00
C MET A 228 -6.52 25.48 0.18
N VAL A 229 -7.83 25.26 0.02
CA VAL A 229 -8.68 24.64 1.04
C VAL A 229 -9.50 23.51 0.42
N ARG A 230 -9.65 22.42 1.17
CA ARG A 230 -10.42 21.23 0.77
C ARG A 230 -11.92 21.45 0.99
N ASP A 231 -12.74 20.58 0.40
CA ASP A 231 -14.14 20.49 0.79
C ASP A 231 -14.29 19.97 2.23
N ILE A 232 -15.46 20.20 2.81
CA ILE A 232 -15.75 19.92 4.21
C ILE A 232 -15.63 18.43 4.56
N ASP A 233 -15.95 17.53 3.64
CA ASP A 233 -15.89 16.10 3.90
C ASP A 233 -14.45 15.60 3.85
N ASP A 234 -13.65 16.08 2.90
CA ASP A 234 -12.21 15.81 2.84
C ASP A 234 -11.47 16.42 4.05
N CYS A 235 -11.83 17.64 4.47
CA CYS A 235 -11.32 18.23 5.72
C CYS A 235 -11.61 17.32 6.92
N LYS A 236 -12.86 16.86 7.10
CA LYS A 236 -13.23 15.98 8.21
C LYS A 236 -12.49 14.66 8.19
N ARG A 237 -12.31 14.04 7.01
CA ARG A 237 -11.49 12.82 6.84
C ARG A 237 -10.04 13.06 7.19
N GLY A 238 -9.45 14.16 6.71
CA GLY A 238 -8.11 14.57 7.07
C GLY A 238 -7.92 14.71 8.57
N LEU A 239 -8.87 15.36 9.26
CA LEU A 239 -8.88 15.44 10.72
C LEU A 239 -9.01 14.06 11.37
N HIS A 240 -9.85 13.18 10.84
CA HIS A 240 -9.97 11.81 11.33
C HIS A 240 -8.63 11.06 11.22
N SER A 241 -8.01 11.06 10.03
CA SER A 241 -6.68 10.47 9.77
C SER A 241 -5.60 11.06 10.68
N PHE A 242 -5.65 12.36 10.94
CA PHE A 242 -4.76 13.03 11.89
C PHE A 242 -4.98 12.53 13.33
N PHE A 243 -6.23 12.41 13.78
CA PHE A 243 -6.57 11.96 15.12
C PHE A 243 -6.31 10.47 15.36
N VAL A 244 -6.09 9.66 14.32
CA VAL A 244 -5.58 8.28 14.48
C VAL A 244 -4.30 8.27 15.32
N PHE A 245 -3.42 9.27 15.13
CA PHE A 245 -2.14 9.40 15.84
C PHE A 245 -2.22 10.33 17.06
N TYR A 246 -3.07 11.37 17.01
CA TYR A 246 -3.18 12.41 18.05
C TYR A 246 -4.56 12.38 18.73
N ARG A 247 -4.79 11.40 19.60
CA ARG A 247 -6.12 11.08 20.15
C ARG A 247 -6.46 11.92 21.38
N ASN A 248 -7.71 12.35 21.52
CA ASN A 248 -8.28 12.83 22.79
C ASN A 248 -7.46 13.94 23.50
N MET A 249 -6.93 14.89 22.74
CA MET A 249 -6.25 16.08 23.25
C MET A 249 -7.29 17.17 23.59
N ASN A 250 -7.74 17.24 24.84
CA ASN A 250 -8.69 18.26 25.32
C ASN A 250 -7.99 19.38 26.11
N LYS A 251 -6.84 19.07 26.69
CA LYS A 251 -5.91 20.00 27.35
C LYS A 251 -4.47 19.58 27.07
N VAL A 252 -3.51 20.46 27.41
CA VAL A 252 -2.08 20.24 27.13
C VAL A 252 -1.57 18.95 27.77
N GLU A 253 -2.02 18.63 28.99
CA GLU A 253 -1.56 17.46 29.74
C GLU A 253 -1.95 16.13 29.10
N ASP A 254 -2.96 16.12 28.23
CA ASP A 254 -3.36 14.92 27.49
C ASP A 254 -2.26 14.44 26.53
N VAL A 255 -1.25 15.28 26.23
CA VAL A 255 -0.08 14.88 25.45
C VAL A 255 0.61 13.67 26.08
N MET A 256 0.58 13.56 27.41
CA MET A 256 1.18 12.46 28.16
C MET A 256 0.52 11.09 27.89
N ARG A 257 -0.68 11.08 27.30
CA ARG A 257 -1.37 9.85 26.88
C ARG A 257 -0.96 9.41 25.47
N GLN A 258 -0.34 10.29 24.69
CA GLN A 258 0.11 10.02 23.34
C GLN A 258 1.32 9.08 23.33
N ARG A 259 1.47 8.34 22.23
CA ARG A 259 2.56 7.38 22.03
C ARG A 259 3.95 8.00 22.23
N ILE A 260 4.19 9.16 21.63
CA ILE A 260 5.47 9.89 21.71
C ILE A 260 5.85 10.25 23.14
N ALA A 261 4.92 10.82 23.91
CA ALA A 261 5.19 11.21 25.30
C ALA A 261 5.40 10.00 26.20
N LYS A 262 4.57 8.96 26.05
CA LYS A 262 4.75 7.68 26.76
C LYS A 262 6.15 7.11 26.50
N GLY A 263 6.62 7.14 25.25
CA GLY A 263 7.99 6.78 24.90
C GLY A 263 9.06 7.49 25.71
N LEU A 264 8.99 8.82 25.70
CA LEU A 264 10.00 9.67 26.32
C LEU A 264 10.02 9.57 27.85
N THR A 265 8.87 9.32 28.48
CA THR A 265 8.74 9.30 29.94
C THR A 265 8.61 7.91 30.56
N ARG A 266 8.80 6.83 29.78
CA ARG A 266 8.84 5.46 30.30
C ARG A 266 10.09 5.26 31.15
N ASP A 267 9.96 4.47 32.23
CA ASP A 267 11.09 4.16 33.11
C ASP A 267 12.23 3.49 32.35
N SER A 268 11.89 2.60 31.40
CA SER A 268 12.86 1.93 30.50
C SER A 268 13.75 2.89 29.70
N THR A 269 13.30 4.12 29.45
CA THR A 269 14.09 5.13 28.75
C THR A 269 15.20 5.70 29.65
N LEU A 270 15.07 5.59 30.97
CA LEU A 270 15.98 6.11 31.98
C LEU A 270 16.82 5.02 32.67
N ASP A 271 16.64 3.76 32.29
CA ASP A 271 17.34 2.61 32.89
C ASP A 271 18.85 2.65 32.67
N LYS A 272 19.31 3.24 31.56
CA LYS A 272 20.75 3.37 31.24
C LYS A 272 21.47 4.47 32.00
N LEU A 273 20.74 5.37 32.69
CA LEU A 273 21.35 6.39 33.53
C LEU A 273 21.71 5.81 34.89
N SER A 274 23.00 5.88 35.24
CA SER A 274 23.47 5.49 36.57
C SER A 274 22.86 6.39 37.66
N LYS A 275 22.89 5.92 38.90
CA LYS A 275 22.44 6.72 40.06
C LYS A 275 23.23 8.03 40.16
N GLU A 276 24.54 7.97 39.94
CA GLU A 276 25.44 9.13 39.95
C GLU A 276 25.06 10.18 38.88
N GLU A 277 24.74 9.78 37.66
CA GLU A 277 24.32 10.71 36.61
C GLU A 277 22.95 11.35 36.92
N LYS A 278 22.03 10.60 37.56
CA LYS A 278 20.76 11.13 38.04
C LYS A 278 20.94 12.16 39.16
N GLU A 279 21.88 11.90 40.08
CA GLU A 279 22.24 12.83 41.16
C GLU A 279 22.91 14.10 40.59
N LYS A 280 23.87 13.97 39.67
CA LYS A 280 24.48 15.11 38.96
C LYS A 280 23.43 15.99 38.28
N TRP A 281 22.45 15.38 37.63
CA TRP A 281 21.33 16.11 37.02
C TRP A 281 20.51 16.86 38.08
N PHE A 282 20.14 16.19 39.17
CA PHE A 282 19.34 16.77 40.24
C PHE A 282 20.08 17.94 40.92
N THR A 283 21.36 17.79 41.25
CA THR A 283 22.18 18.86 41.84
C THR A 283 22.27 20.08 40.92
N LYS A 284 22.36 19.87 39.61
CA LYS A 284 22.48 20.96 38.64
C LYS A 284 21.17 21.69 38.37
N TYR A 285 20.04 20.97 38.29
CA TYR A 285 18.77 21.52 37.79
C TYR A 285 17.63 21.52 38.82
N ASN A 286 17.87 21.00 40.03
CA ASN A 286 16.89 20.87 41.12
C ASN A 286 15.59 20.15 40.70
N LYS A 287 15.71 19.19 39.76
CA LYS A 287 14.61 18.39 39.22
C LYS A 287 15.11 17.00 38.85
N THR A 288 14.24 16.00 38.91
CA THR A 288 14.57 14.67 38.38
C THR A 288 14.58 14.72 36.84
N VAL A 289 15.40 13.87 36.21
CA VAL A 289 15.43 13.74 34.74
C VAL A 289 14.04 13.46 34.17
N LYS A 290 13.26 12.59 34.84
CA LYS A 290 11.89 12.26 34.46
C LYS A 290 10.96 13.48 34.50
N GLN A 291 11.07 14.30 35.54
CA GLN A 291 10.29 15.53 35.66
C GLN A 291 10.67 16.53 34.58
N ASP A 292 11.96 16.68 34.27
CA ASP A 292 12.41 17.65 33.27
C ASP A 292 12.01 17.25 31.84
N ILE A 293 12.12 15.95 31.51
CA ILE A 293 11.59 15.42 30.24
C ILE A 293 10.08 15.68 30.16
N ARG A 294 9.34 15.42 31.25
CA ARG A 294 7.89 15.69 31.30
C ARG A 294 7.57 17.17 31.04
N ASP A 295 8.27 18.09 31.70
CA ASP A 295 8.09 19.53 31.52
C ASP A 295 8.39 19.95 30.07
N HIS A 296 9.46 19.41 29.47
CA HIS A 296 9.80 19.66 28.07
C HIS A 296 8.77 19.10 27.10
N VAL A 297 8.24 17.90 27.34
CA VAL A 297 7.18 17.31 26.51
C VAL A 297 5.91 18.17 26.58
N LEU A 298 5.50 18.62 27.77
CA LEU A 298 4.34 19.49 27.92
C LEU A 298 4.51 20.80 27.14
N LYS A 299 5.67 21.45 27.27
CA LYS A 299 5.95 22.74 26.65
C LYS A 299 6.16 22.68 25.13
N TYR A 300 7.00 21.75 24.65
CA TYR A 300 7.46 21.76 23.24
C TYR A 300 6.71 20.78 22.34
N ILE A 301 5.92 19.86 22.91
CA ILE A 301 5.03 18.97 22.15
C ILE A 301 3.58 19.29 22.49
N GLY A 302 3.23 19.30 23.79
CA GLY A 302 1.86 19.43 24.26
C GLY A 302 1.20 20.74 23.86
N GLU A 303 1.78 21.89 24.21
CA GLU A 303 1.24 23.21 23.87
C GLU A 303 1.05 23.43 22.35
N PRO A 304 2.08 23.24 21.49
CA PRO A 304 1.92 23.53 20.06
C PRO A 304 1.01 22.52 19.36
N LEU A 305 1.03 21.24 19.75
CA LEU A 305 0.09 20.24 19.23
C LEU A 305 -1.35 20.56 19.65
N TYR A 306 -1.57 20.95 20.91
CA TYR A 306 -2.89 21.35 21.38
C TYR A 306 -3.42 22.55 20.59
N LYS A 307 -2.59 23.58 20.38
CA LYS A 307 -2.94 24.74 19.55
C LYS A 307 -3.29 24.36 18.11
N LEU A 308 -2.53 23.44 17.51
CA LEU A 308 -2.83 22.94 16.15
C LEU A 308 -4.16 22.18 16.11
N ILE A 309 -4.39 21.26 17.06
CA ILE A 309 -5.63 20.48 17.15
C ILE A 309 -6.84 21.38 17.36
N THR A 310 -6.75 22.36 18.26
CA THR A 310 -7.81 23.34 18.49
C THR A 310 -8.09 24.11 17.21
N TYR A 311 -7.05 24.67 16.57
CA TYR A 311 -7.21 25.40 15.31
C TYR A 311 -7.88 24.55 14.22
N LEU A 312 -7.45 23.30 14.05
CA LEU A 312 -8.06 22.37 13.09
C LEU A 312 -9.55 22.17 13.36
N LYS A 313 -9.94 21.98 14.62
CA LYS A 313 -11.33 21.71 15.02
C LYS A 313 -12.23 22.93 14.99
N THR A 314 -11.72 24.11 15.35
CA THR A 314 -12.55 25.28 15.61
C THR A 314 -12.52 26.32 14.50
N THR A 315 -11.39 26.46 13.79
CA THR A 315 -11.19 27.57 12.86
C THR A 315 -10.94 27.09 11.44
N TYR A 316 -10.09 26.08 11.26
CA TYR A 316 -9.80 25.57 9.91
C TYR A 316 -11.04 24.96 9.26
N LEU A 317 -11.87 24.22 10.02
CA LEU A 317 -13.12 23.66 9.52
C LEU A 317 -14.13 24.71 9.04
N GLU A 318 -14.11 25.92 9.61
CA GLU A 318 -15.00 27.01 9.16
C GLU A 318 -14.64 27.45 7.73
N HIS A 319 -13.37 27.29 7.33
CA HIS A 319 -12.91 27.65 5.99
C HIS A 319 -13.15 26.59 4.92
N CYS A 320 -13.47 25.35 5.31
CA CYS A 320 -13.68 24.25 4.38
C CYS A 320 -14.92 24.45 3.51
N LEU A 321 -14.84 23.98 2.27
CA LEU A 321 -15.85 24.30 1.25
C LEU A 321 -17.06 23.36 1.31
N PRO A 322 -18.25 23.85 0.92
CA PRO A 322 -19.34 22.96 0.54
C PRO A 322 -18.90 22.01 -0.59
N VAL A 323 -19.43 20.77 -0.59
CA VAL A 323 -19.01 19.65 -1.46
C VAL A 323 -18.98 19.96 -2.97
N ASN A 324 -19.77 20.93 -3.43
CA ASN A 324 -19.89 21.29 -4.85
C ASN A 324 -19.15 22.57 -5.26
N GLU A 325 -18.52 23.31 -4.33
CA GLU A 325 -17.81 24.56 -4.66
C GLU A 325 -16.44 24.30 -5.30
N SER A 326 -15.71 23.29 -4.81
CA SER A 326 -14.52 22.74 -5.46
C SER A 326 -14.43 21.26 -5.11
N SER A 327 -14.49 20.41 -6.13
CA SER A 327 -14.52 18.95 -5.93
C SER A 327 -13.17 18.29 -6.20
N GLY A 328 -12.10 19.05 -6.45
CA GLY A 328 -10.77 18.52 -6.66
C GLY A 328 -9.76 19.61 -7.03
N LEU A 329 -8.58 19.19 -7.47
CA LEU A 329 -7.46 20.11 -7.68
C LEU A 329 -7.73 21.10 -8.83
N SER A 330 -8.53 20.75 -9.83
CA SER A 330 -8.81 21.69 -10.94
C SER A 330 -9.58 22.93 -10.50
N GLY A 331 -10.28 22.89 -9.36
CA GLY A 331 -10.97 24.04 -8.79
C GLY A 331 -10.09 24.91 -7.89
N LEU A 332 -8.82 24.54 -7.71
CA LEU A 332 -7.89 25.21 -6.80
C LEU A 332 -6.77 25.95 -7.55
N PRO A 333 -6.34 27.12 -7.04
CA PRO A 333 -6.82 27.78 -5.83
C PRO A 333 -8.16 28.51 -6.01
N LEU A 334 -8.91 28.66 -4.92
CA LEU A 334 -10.14 29.45 -4.85
C LEU A 334 -9.86 30.92 -5.09
N THR A 335 -10.87 31.67 -5.55
CA THR A 335 -10.78 33.12 -5.77
C THR A 335 -11.06 33.96 -4.52
N HIS A 336 -11.82 33.43 -3.56
CA HIS A 336 -12.24 34.12 -2.35
C HIS A 336 -12.13 33.20 -1.14
N VAL A 337 -11.98 33.77 0.05
CA VAL A 337 -12.02 33.04 1.31
C VAL A 337 -13.46 32.65 1.62
N TYR A 338 -13.65 31.44 2.13
CA TYR A 338 -14.94 30.93 2.61
C TYR A 338 -14.95 30.90 4.14
N ILE A 339 -16.12 31.16 4.74
CA ILE A 339 -16.36 31.02 6.19
C ILE A 339 -17.74 30.40 6.37
N ASN A 340 -17.83 29.32 7.14
CA ASN A 340 -19.05 28.57 7.42
C ASN A 340 -19.84 28.22 6.14
N GLY A 341 -19.11 27.75 5.12
CA GLY A 341 -19.67 27.39 3.81
C GLY A 341 -20.08 28.55 2.92
N SER A 342 -19.95 29.80 3.38
CA SER A 342 -20.33 30.99 2.62
C SER A 342 -19.10 31.69 2.03
N LYS A 343 -19.20 32.07 0.75
CA LYS A 343 -18.18 32.87 0.07
C LYS A 343 -18.14 34.28 0.66
N THR A 344 -16.97 34.77 1.05
CA THR A 344 -16.77 36.13 1.56
C THR A 344 -16.32 37.10 0.45
N ASN A 345 -16.27 38.40 0.74
CA ASN A 345 -15.69 39.41 -0.16
C ASN A 345 -14.15 39.46 -0.10
N GLN A 346 -13.51 38.67 0.75
CA GLN A 346 -12.05 38.65 0.88
C GLN A 346 -11.44 37.81 -0.25
N LEU A 347 -10.62 38.45 -1.08
CA LEU A 347 -9.86 37.79 -2.14
C LEU A 347 -8.73 36.92 -1.58
N THR A 348 -8.43 35.84 -2.26
CA THR A 348 -7.26 34.99 -2.00
C THR A 348 -6.01 35.53 -2.71
N TYR A 349 -4.84 35.09 -2.26
CA TYR A 349 -3.54 35.40 -2.84
C TYR A 349 -2.84 34.11 -3.32
N PRO A 350 -3.09 33.65 -4.56
CA PRO A 350 -2.75 32.30 -5.04
C PRO A 350 -1.28 32.19 -5.49
N TYR A 351 -0.35 32.63 -4.65
CA TYR A 351 1.09 32.61 -4.94
C TYR A 351 1.87 31.93 -3.83
N LEU A 352 2.86 31.13 -4.21
CA LEU A 352 3.86 30.59 -3.30
C LEU A 352 4.70 31.74 -2.72
N PRO A 353 5.37 31.54 -1.56
CA PRO A 353 6.26 32.54 -0.97
C PRO A 353 7.36 33.05 -1.91
N THR A 354 7.76 32.27 -2.93
CA THR A 354 8.76 32.68 -3.93
C THR A 354 8.15 33.31 -5.19
N GLY A 355 6.84 33.61 -5.20
CA GLY A 355 6.17 34.41 -6.23
C GLY A 355 5.58 33.63 -7.40
N GLN A 356 5.74 32.31 -7.47
CA GLN A 356 5.10 31.50 -8.51
C GLN A 356 3.61 31.32 -8.21
N ARG A 357 2.78 31.40 -9.25
CA ARG A 357 1.33 31.21 -9.14
C ARG A 357 0.99 29.73 -8.96
N LEU A 358 0.12 29.44 -8.00
CA LEU A 358 -0.43 28.11 -7.78
C LEU A 358 -1.45 27.74 -8.87
N ASN A 359 -1.45 26.47 -9.28
CA ASN A 359 -2.40 25.92 -10.26
C ASN A 359 -2.63 24.43 -9.95
N GLY A 360 -3.84 24.08 -9.51
CA GLY A 360 -4.12 22.72 -9.08
C GLY A 360 -4.16 21.69 -10.21
N SER A 361 -4.57 22.06 -11.44
CA SER A 361 -4.46 21.17 -12.60
C SER A 361 -3.01 20.83 -12.93
N LYS A 362 -2.09 21.80 -12.86
CA LYS A 362 -0.64 21.55 -13.00
C LYS A 362 -0.08 20.73 -11.85
N ALA A 363 -0.57 20.95 -10.63
CA ALA A 363 -0.20 20.10 -9.50
C ALA A 363 -0.61 18.64 -9.77
N TYR A 364 -1.83 18.40 -10.29
CA TYR A 364 -2.29 17.08 -10.66
C TYR A 364 -1.45 16.43 -11.78
N GLU A 365 -1.07 17.18 -12.82
CA GLU A 365 -0.15 16.72 -13.87
C GLU A 365 1.18 16.21 -13.29
N SER A 366 1.65 16.79 -12.18
CA SER A 366 2.88 16.34 -11.51
C SER A 366 2.68 15.17 -10.54
N ILE A 367 1.46 15.00 -10.00
CA ILE A 367 1.14 13.95 -9.01
C ILE A 367 0.75 12.64 -9.69
N MET A 368 -0.09 12.69 -10.73
CA MET A 368 -0.63 11.50 -11.39
C MET A 368 0.47 10.52 -11.89
N PRO A 369 1.61 10.98 -12.46
CA PRO A 369 2.69 10.10 -12.89
C PRO A 369 3.33 9.27 -11.77
N TYR A 370 3.20 9.67 -10.50
CA TYR A 370 3.64 8.85 -9.36
C TYR A 370 2.91 7.51 -9.35
N PHE A 371 1.61 7.55 -9.60
CA PHE A 371 0.74 6.38 -9.54
C PHE A 371 0.74 5.58 -10.83
N THR A 372 0.71 6.27 -11.99
CA THR A 372 0.69 5.62 -13.31
C THR A 372 2.06 5.11 -13.74
N THR A 373 3.15 5.70 -13.22
CA THR A 373 4.54 5.33 -13.50
C THR A 373 4.91 5.38 -14.99
N SER A 374 4.20 6.21 -15.75
CA SER A 374 4.38 6.38 -17.19
C SER A 374 4.17 7.85 -17.57
N ASP A 375 4.54 8.21 -18.79
CA ASP A 375 4.38 9.57 -19.32
C ASP A 375 2.95 9.87 -19.83
N ILE A 376 1.98 9.01 -19.52
CA ILE A 376 0.57 9.21 -19.89
C ILE A 376 0.03 10.50 -19.27
N THR A 377 -0.56 11.35 -20.09
CA THR A 377 -1.13 12.63 -19.67
C THR A 377 -2.52 12.46 -19.05
N PRO A 378 -3.00 13.41 -18.23
CA PRO A 378 -4.37 13.38 -17.71
C PRO A 378 -5.45 13.24 -18.79
N ASN A 379 -5.23 13.84 -19.96
CA ASN A 379 -6.14 13.73 -21.09
C ASN A 379 -6.17 12.30 -21.65
N GLU A 380 -5.01 11.68 -21.87
CA GLU A 380 -4.93 10.31 -22.37
C GLU A 380 -5.51 9.29 -21.37
N VAL A 381 -5.34 9.51 -20.06
CA VAL A 381 -5.99 8.69 -19.02
C VAL A 381 -7.52 8.85 -19.09
N HIS A 382 -8.01 10.09 -19.22
CA HIS A 382 -9.44 10.36 -19.33
C HIS A 382 -10.04 9.67 -20.57
N ASP A 383 -9.39 9.79 -21.72
CA ASP A 383 -9.83 9.23 -23.00
C ASP A 383 -9.76 7.69 -22.99
N LEU A 384 -8.75 7.12 -22.34
CA LEU A 384 -8.67 5.68 -22.07
C LEU A 384 -9.88 5.23 -21.25
N GLY A 385 -10.23 5.98 -20.21
CA GLY A 385 -11.41 5.73 -19.38
C GLY A 385 -12.69 5.68 -20.20
N LEU A 386 -12.95 6.72 -21.01
CA LEU A 386 -14.13 6.79 -21.88
C LEU A 386 -14.17 5.63 -22.90
N LYS A 387 -13.03 5.31 -23.52
CA LYS A 387 -12.92 4.17 -24.44
C LYS A 387 -13.27 2.85 -23.75
N MET A 388 -12.77 2.64 -22.53
CA MET A 388 -13.00 1.41 -21.78
C MET A 388 -14.44 1.33 -21.26
N ILE A 389 -15.04 2.43 -20.80
CA ILE A 389 -16.47 2.50 -20.45
C ILE A 389 -17.32 2.06 -21.64
N ASN A 390 -17.10 2.64 -22.82
CA ASN A 390 -17.87 2.29 -24.02
C ASN A 390 -17.76 0.80 -24.38
N LYS A 391 -16.54 0.24 -24.32
CA LYS A 391 -16.29 -1.19 -24.61
C LYS A 391 -16.93 -2.12 -23.57
N LEU A 392 -16.82 -1.81 -22.29
CA LEU A 392 -17.26 -2.68 -21.20
C LEU A 392 -18.77 -2.58 -20.98
N TYR A 393 -19.34 -1.38 -21.06
CA TYR A 393 -20.77 -1.17 -20.89
C TYR A 393 -21.58 -1.85 -21.98
N ALA A 394 -21.11 -1.86 -23.24
CA ALA A 394 -21.75 -2.63 -24.31
C ALA A 394 -21.91 -4.12 -23.96
N GLN A 395 -20.87 -4.73 -23.37
CA GLN A 395 -20.93 -6.12 -22.90
C GLN A 395 -21.87 -6.30 -21.71
N VAL A 396 -21.94 -5.33 -20.80
CA VAL A 396 -22.91 -5.33 -19.69
C VAL A 396 -24.35 -5.29 -20.22
N LEU A 397 -24.63 -4.45 -21.21
CA LEU A 397 -25.96 -4.35 -21.83
C LEU A 397 -26.35 -5.62 -22.59
N GLU A 398 -25.41 -6.23 -23.30
CA GLU A 398 -25.62 -7.52 -23.95
C GLU A 398 -25.93 -8.62 -22.93
N LEU A 399 -25.15 -8.71 -21.86
CA LEU A 399 -25.37 -9.65 -20.76
C LEU A 399 -26.75 -9.42 -20.12
N ALA A 400 -27.11 -8.17 -19.85
CA ALA A 400 -28.41 -7.84 -19.28
C ALA A 400 -29.58 -8.28 -20.18
N ARG A 401 -29.47 -8.07 -21.51
CA ARG A 401 -30.47 -8.53 -22.48
C ARG A 401 -30.60 -10.05 -22.52
N ASN A 402 -29.47 -10.76 -22.49
CA ASN A 402 -29.45 -12.21 -22.48
C ASN A 402 -30.06 -12.78 -21.17
N GLU A 403 -29.71 -12.21 -20.02
CA GLU A 403 -30.21 -12.63 -18.71
C GLU A 403 -31.69 -12.32 -18.46
N THR A 404 -32.24 -11.36 -19.19
CA THR A 404 -33.65 -10.92 -19.07
C THR A 404 -34.51 -11.38 -20.25
N HIS A 405 -33.90 -12.06 -21.23
CA HIS A 405 -34.54 -12.51 -22.48
C HIS A 405 -35.31 -11.39 -23.20
N THR A 406 -34.78 -10.16 -23.15
CA THR A 406 -35.45 -8.96 -23.67
C THR A 406 -34.52 -8.22 -24.63
N SER A 407 -35.00 -7.89 -25.82
CA SER A 407 -34.23 -7.12 -26.81
C SER A 407 -34.23 -5.61 -26.55
N ASN A 408 -35.25 -5.10 -25.86
CA ASN A 408 -35.34 -3.70 -25.45
C ASN A 408 -34.33 -3.39 -24.33
N THR A 409 -33.39 -2.50 -24.62
CA THR A 409 -32.30 -2.16 -23.70
C THR A 409 -32.79 -1.52 -22.40
N THR A 410 -33.76 -0.61 -22.45
CA THR A 410 -34.28 0.07 -21.25
C THR A 410 -34.96 -0.93 -20.32
N GLN A 411 -35.81 -1.79 -20.87
CA GLN A 411 -36.49 -2.84 -20.11
C GLN A 411 -35.49 -3.85 -19.54
N ALA A 412 -34.49 -4.27 -20.32
CA ALA A 412 -33.44 -5.16 -19.86
C ALA A 412 -32.63 -4.55 -18.70
N LYS A 413 -32.28 -3.25 -18.77
CA LYS A 413 -31.61 -2.54 -17.67
C LYS A 413 -32.43 -2.58 -16.39
N GLU A 414 -33.71 -2.22 -16.46
CA GLU A 414 -34.59 -2.20 -15.28
C GLU A 414 -34.75 -3.58 -14.66
N MET A 415 -35.04 -4.60 -15.47
CA MET A 415 -35.22 -5.98 -15.00
C MET A 415 -33.92 -6.52 -14.40
N PHE A 416 -32.79 -6.28 -15.06
CA PHE A 416 -31.49 -6.74 -14.57
C PHE A 416 -31.08 -5.99 -13.30
N ALA A 417 -31.27 -4.68 -13.21
CA ALA A 417 -31.03 -3.90 -11.98
C ALA A 417 -31.86 -4.39 -10.78
N ARG A 418 -33.11 -4.81 -10.99
CA ARG A 418 -33.92 -5.47 -9.96
C ARG A 418 -33.28 -6.80 -9.54
N LYS A 419 -32.90 -7.65 -10.50
CA LYS A 419 -32.19 -8.92 -10.25
C LYS A 419 -30.89 -8.72 -9.46
N LEU A 420 -30.13 -7.67 -9.75
CA LEU A 420 -28.87 -7.36 -9.07
C LEU A 420 -29.05 -6.95 -7.59
N ASN A 421 -30.21 -6.40 -7.25
CA ASN A 421 -30.55 -5.98 -5.89
C ASN A 421 -31.40 -6.99 -5.13
N ASP A 422 -31.80 -8.09 -5.78
CA ASP A 422 -32.54 -9.17 -5.16
C ASP A 422 -31.75 -9.78 -3.99
N SER A 423 -32.48 -10.16 -2.93
CA SER A 423 -31.90 -10.69 -1.71
C SER A 423 -31.08 -11.98 -1.97
N SER A 424 -31.47 -12.79 -2.95
CA SER A 424 -30.74 -14.00 -3.33
C SER A 424 -29.30 -13.74 -3.80
N MET A 425 -28.97 -12.51 -4.22
CA MET A 425 -27.63 -12.11 -4.66
C MET A 425 -26.65 -11.86 -3.51
N PHE A 426 -27.09 -11.86 -2.25
CA PHE A 426 -26.21 -11.62 -1.09
C PHE A 426 -26.18 -12.81 -0.14
N TYR A 427 -25.16 -12.90 0.68
CA TYR A 427 -25.02 -13.91 1.73
C TYR A 427 -25.80 -13.45 2.97
N GLY A 428 -27.06 -13.88 3.09
CA GLY A 428 -27.89 -13.60 4.28
C GLY A 428 -28.86 -12.41 4.16
N ALA A 429 -29.27 -12.08 2.95
CA ALA A 429 -30.03 -10.86 2.64
C ALA A 429 -31.39 -10.69 3.33
N ASP A 430 -32.07 -11.78 3.69
CA ASP A 430 -33.35 -11.73 4.42
C ASP A 430 -33.23 -12.20 5.88
N LEU A 431 -31.99 -12.36 6.36
CA LEU A 431 -31.71 -13.05 7.63
C LEU A 431 -30.93 -12.21 8.63
N ILE A 432 -30.07 -11.27 8.20
CA ILE A 432 -29.26 -10.49 9.16
C ILE A 432 -30.14 -9.43 9.82
N PRO A 433 -30.44 -9.53 11.13
CA PRO A 433 -31.23 -8.54 11.84
C PRO A 433 -30.52 -7.19 11.88
N GLU A 434 -31.28 -6.10 11.91
CA GLU A 434 -30.73 -4.74 12.01
C GLU A 434 -29.85 -4.57 13.26
N ILE A 435 -30.20 -5.23 14.37
CA ILE A 435 -29.40 -5.22 15.61
C ILE A 435 -28.00 -5.85 15.45
N GLU A 436 -27.80 -6.68 14.42
CA GLU A 436 -26.47 -7.24 14.08
C GLU A 436 -25.72 -6.38 13.06
N SER A 437 -26.27 -5.23 12.67
CA SER A 437 -25.75 -4.36 11.59
C SER A 437 -25.67 -2.88 12.00
N ASN A 438 -26.12 -2.54 13.20
CA ASN A 438 -26.17 -1.17 13.70
C ASN A 438 -24.92 -0.81 14.53
N ALA A 439 -24.88 0.41 15.06
CA ALA A 439 -23.76 0.88 15.88
C ALA A 439 -23.49 -0.02 17.11
N THR A 440 -24.52 -0.60 17.72
CA THR A 440 -24.36 -1.54 18.84
C THR A 440 -23.63 -2.82 18.40
N ALA A 441 -23.88 -3.31 17.19
CA ALA A 441 -23.13 -4.42 16.62
C ALA A 441 -21.65 -4.08 16.44
N HIS A 442 -21.31 -2.85 16.05
CA HIS A 442 -19.92 -2.40 15.91
C HIS A 442 -19.14 -2.49 17.23
N GLU A 443 -19.82 -2.24 18.35
CA GLU A 443 -19.21 -2.30 19.69
C GLU A 443 -19.16 -3.73 20.25
N ARG A 444 -20.17 -4.55 19.98
CA ARG A 444 -20.30 -5.89 20.57
C ARG A 444 -19.65 -6.99 19.74
N CYS A 445 -19.70 -6.89 18.42
CA CYS A 445 -19.25 -7.94 17.48
C CYS A 445 -17.84 -7.64 16.96
N THR A 446 -16.90 -7.55 17.89
CA THR A 446 -15.49 -7.16 17.68
C THR A 446 -14.52 -8.34 17.60
N SER A 447 -15.01 -9.58 17.72
CA SER A 447 -14.20 -10.80 17.63
C SER A 447 -15.06 -11.97 17.13
N SER A 448 -14.42 -13.07 16.73
CA SER A 448 -15.14 -14.30 16.36
C SER A 448 -16.06 -14.80 17.49
N SER A 449 -15.55 -14.84 18.72
CA SER A 449 -16.31 -15.26 19.91
C SER A 449 -17.50 -14.36 20.17
N SER A 450 -17.30 -13.04 20.19
CA SER A 450 -18.38 -12.09 20.47
C SER A 450 -19.37 -11.97 19.32
N ALA A 451 -18.93 -12.07 18.07
CA ALA A 451 -19.80 -12.14 16.91
C ALA A 451 -20.68 -13.38 16.91
N LYS A 452 -20.17 -14.54 17.33
CA LYS A 452 -20.98 -15.76 17.48
C LYS A 452 -22.10 -15.59 18.51
N THR A 453 -21.88 -14.80 19.56
CA THR A 453 -22.85 -14.56 20.63
C THR A 453 -23.82 -13.44 20.30
N TYR A 454 -23.33 -12.29 19.86
CA TYR A 454 -24.12 -11.06 19.69
C TYR A 454 -24.56 -10.79 18.25
N CYS A 455 -23.88 -11.38 17.27
CA CYS A 455 -24.23 -11.31 15.85
C CYS A 455 -24.31 -12.70 15.18
N PRO A 456 -25.06 -13.66 15.76
CA PRO A 456 -25.04 -15.05 15.33
C PRO A 456 -25.48 -15.26 13.88
N VAL A 457 -26.40 -14.44 13.35
CA VAL A 457 -26.90 -14.62 11.98
C VAL A 457 -25.89 -14.13 10.95
N ARG A 458 -25.33 -12.95 11.16
CA ARG A 458 -24.22 -12.38 10.38
C ARG A 458 -23.00 -13.28 10.45
N TYR A 459 -22.64 -13.78 11.63
CA TYR A 459 -21.55 -14.74 11.79
C TYR A 459 -21.76 -15.97 10.92
N LYS A 460 -22.93 -16.62 10.95
CA LYS A 460 -23.26 -17.76 10.07
C LYS A 460 -23.20 -17.39 8.59
N ALA A 461 -23.64 -16.19 8.21
CA ALA A 461 -23.56 -15.70 6.83
C ALA A 461 -22.10 -15.53 6.37
N MET A 462 -21.24 -14.98 7.21
CA MET A 462 -19.79 -14.87 6.96
C MET A 462 -19.14 -16.24 6.80
N GLN A 463 -19.50 -17.23 7.64
CA GLN A 463 -18.97 -18.59 7.49
C GLN A 463 -19.36 -19.23 6.15
N ARG A 464 -20.58 -18.97 5.66
CA ARG A 464 -21.01 -19.42 4.32
C ARG A 464 -20.21 -18.74 3.21
N LEU A 465 -19.97 -17.44 3.32
CA LEU A 465 -19.12 -16.71 2.38
C LEU A 465 -17.70 -17.29 2.36
N VAL A 466 -17.06 -17.42 3.52
CA VAL A 466 -15.69 -17.97 3.64
C VAL A 466 -15.60 -19.36 3.03
N LYS A 467 -16.57 -20.25 3.31
CA LYS A 467 -16.63 -21.58 2.70
C LYS A 467 -16.73 -21.54 1.18
N ASP A 468 -17.55 -20.63 0.64
CA ASP A 468 -17.70 -20.45 -0.81
C ASP A 468 -16.40 -19.91 -1.44
N LEU A 469 -15.73 -18.96 -0.80
CA LEU A 469 -14.45 -18.43 -1.25
C LEU A 469 -13.37 -19.52 -1.34
N TYR A 470 -13.24 -20.39 -0.33
CA TYR A 470 -12.31 -21.53 -0.41
C TYR A 470 -12.63 -22.46 -1.58
N LYS A 471 -13.91 -22.73 -1.86
CA LYS A 471 -14.31 -23.54 -3.02
C LYS A 471 -13.84 -22.89 -4.33
N VAL A 472 -14.01 -21.57 -4.47
CA VAL A 472 -13.59 -20.83 -5.66
C VAL A 472 -12.08 -20.84 -5.82
N MET A 473 -11.32 -20.62 -4.73
CA MET A 473 -9.87 -20.70 -4.73
C MET A 473 -9.38 -22.07 -5.21
N SER A 474 -9.94 -23.17 -4.69
CA SER A 474 -9.59 -24.53 -5.13
C SER A 474 -9.89 -24.77 -6.63
N LEU A 475 -10.98 -24.20 -7.15
CA LEU A 475 -11.29 -24.29 -8.59
C LEU A 475 -10.25 -23.52 -9.43
N MET A 476 -9.92 -22.31 -9.03
CA MET A 476 -8.93 -21.46 -9.73
C MET A 476 -7.53 -22.05 -9.70
N ASP A 477 -7.08 -22.57 -8.55
CA ASP A 477 -5.75 -23.13 -8.37
C ASP A 477 -5.46 -24.24 -9.39
N SER A 478 -6.42 -25.13 -9.65
CA SER A 478 -6.27 -26.19 -10.65
C SER A 478 -6.00 -25.68 -12.07
N LYS A 479 -6.49 -24.47 -12.40
CA LYS A 479 -6.33 -23.84 -13.72
C LYS A 479 -5.05 -23.00 -13.81
N THR A 480 -4.48 -22.57 -12.68
CA THR A 480 -3.24 -21.77 -12.66
C THR A 480 -2.01 -22.52 -13.16
N VAL A 481 -2.03 -23.85 -13.14
CA VAL A 481 -0.92 -24.72 -13.59
C VAL A 481 -0.52 -24.47 -15.04
N GLU A 482 -1.45 -24.06 -15.90
CA GLU A 482 -1.16 -23.76 -17.32
C GLU A 482 -0.57 -22.37 -17.55
N MET A 483 -0.59 -21.50 -16.54
CA MET A 483 -0.17 -20.09 -16.66
C MET A 483 1.06 -19.73 -15.84
N PHE A 484 1.47 -20.58 -14.90
CA PHE A 484 2.55 -20.31 -13.96
C PHE A 484 3.45 -21.53 -13.78
N TYR A 485 4.71 -21.28 -13.43
CA TYR A 485 5.65 -22.33 -13.06
C TYR A 485 5.53 -22.62 -11.56
N PHE A 486 5.28 -23.89 -11.22
CA PHE A 486 5.18 -24.37 -9.84
C PHE A 486 6.48 -24.99 -9.32
N THR A 487 7.42 -25.29 -10.21
CA THR A 487 8.70 -25.93 -9.87
C THR A 487 9.79 -25.46 -10.84
N GLY A 488 11.04 -25.83 -10.56
CA GLY A 488 12.19 -25.54 -11.41
C GLY A 488 12.77 -24.14 -11.23
N SER A 489 13.71 -23.77 -12.09
CA SER A 489 14.44 -22.50 -12.00
C SER A 489 13.58 -21.26 -12.28
N LYS A 490 12.43 -21.44 -12.93
CA LYS A 490 11.44 -20.39 -13.24
C LYS A 490 10.25 -20.35 -12.27
N HIS A 491 10.35 -20.98 -11.10
CA HIS A 491 9.26 -21.05 -10.12
C HIS A 491 8.65 -19.67 -9.79
N THR A 492 7.39 -19.46 -10.16
CA THR A 492 6.62 -18.21 -9.91
C THR A 492 5.55 -18.39 -8.84
N THR A 493 4.97 -19.59 -8.71
CA THR A 493 3.83 -19.82 -7.82
C THR A 493 4.28 -19.85 -6.36
N PRO A 494 3.63 -19.14 -5.43
CA PRO A 494 3.97 -19.23 -4.01
C PRO A 494 3.72 -20.64 -3.45
N ASN A 495 4.53 -21.09 -2.50
CA ASN A 495 4.26 -22.29 -1.69
C ASN A 495 3.40 -21.95 -0.46
N CYS A 496 3.51 -20.74 0.10
CA CYS A 496 2.76 -20.40 1.29
C CYS A 496 1.25 -20.49 1.03
N PRO A 497 0.46 -21.03 1.97
CA PRO A 497 -0.99 -21.06 1.86
C PRO A 497 -1.58 -19.66 2.04
N VAL A 498 -2.83 -19.51 1.62
CA VAL A 498 -3.62 -18.30 1.83
C VAL A 498 -4.94 -18.65 2.52
N ASP A 499 -5.17 -18.03 3.68
CA ASP A 499 -6.38 -18.18 4.46
C ASP A 499 -7.32 -17.00 4.26
N VAL A 500 -8.63 -17.26 4.23
CA VAL A 500 -9.64 -16.20 4.27
C VAL A 500 -10.02 -15.94 5.73
N ILE A 501 -9.74 -14.73 6.22
CA ILE A 501 -10.02 -14.32 7.60
C ILE A 501 -11.12 -13.26 7.65
N ILE A 502 -11.81 -13.18 8.79
CA ILE A 502 -12.83 -12.17 9.05
C ILE A 502 -12.21 -11.03 9.84
N GLN A 503 -12.36 -9.80 9.35
CA GLN A 503 -11.94 -8.59 10.05
C GLN A 503 -13.12 -7.96 10.77
N TYR A 504 -13.05 -7.95 12.10
CA TYR A 504 -14.14 -7.50 12.98
C TYR A 504 -14.06 -6.00 13.34
N SER A 505 -12.99 -5.33 12.95
CA SER A 505 -12.91 -3.88 13.10
C SER A 505 -13.89 -3.20 12.12
N PRO A 506 -14.80 -2.32 12.59
CA PRO A 506 -15.75 -1.61 11.73
C PRO A 506 -15.08 -0.61 10.78
N GLN A 507 -13.79 -0.29 11.00
CA GLN A 507 -13.01 0.57 10.12
C GLN A 507 -12.58 -0.12 8.83
N PHE A 508 -12.66 -1.45 8.75
CA PHE A 508 -12.34 -2.17 7.52
C PHE A 508 -13.60 -2.35 6.69
N LEU A 509 -13.64 -1.75 5.51
CA LEU A 509 -14.81 -1.81 4.61
C LEU A 509 -14.58 -2.56 3.31
N ILE A 510 -13.34 -2.91 2.98
CA ILE A 510 -12.98 -3.62 1.74
C ILE A 510 -12.15 -4.87 2.04
N GLU A 511 -12.19 -5.83 1.12
CA GLU A 511 -11.32 -7.00 1.15
C GLU A 511 -9.86 -6.64 0.87
N GLN A 512 -8.92 -7.33 1.53
CA GLN A 512 -7.49 -7.06 1.40
C GLN A 512 -6.64 -8.31 1.54
N TYR A 513 -5.69 -8.49 0.64
CA TYR A 513 -4.61 -9.44 0.79
C TYR A 513 -3.58 -8.96 1.82
N HIS A 514 -2.97 -9.86 2.57
CA HIS A 514 -1.82 -9.61 3.43
C HIS A 514 -0.78 -10.71 3.19
N GLY A 515 0.37 -10.30 2.64
CA GLY A 515 1.55 -11.15 2.51
C GLY A 515 2.24 -11.36 3.85
N ILE A 516 3.05 -12.42 3.93
CA ILE A 516 3.73 -12.82 5.17
C ILE A 516 5.22 -13.07 4.94
N TYR A 517 5.90 -13.52 5.99
CA TYR A 517 7.29 -13.96 5.94
C TYR A 517 7.52 -15.03 4.85
N PRO A 518 8.73 -15.07 4.27
CA PRO A 518 9.05 -15.96 3.15
C PRO A 518 9.14 -17.43 3.56
N ASP A 519 9.19 -17.73 4.86
CA ASP A 519 9.32 -19.07 5.43
C ASP A 519 7.99 -19.80 5.67
N CYS A 520 6.86 -19.15 5.36
CA CYS A 520 5.52 -19.71 5.53
C CYS A 520 5.20 -20.21 6.94
N HIS A 521 5.79 -19.65 8.01
CA HIS A 521 5.44 -20.04 9.39
C HIS A 521 3.96 -19.81 9.76
N SER A 522 3.26 -18.97 8.99
CA SER A 522 1.82 -18.81 9.03
C SER A 522 1.26 -18.77 7.60
N SER A 523 -0.04 -18.68 7.43
CA SER A 523 -0.64 -18.45 6.10
C SER A 523 -0.66 -16.96 5.76
N SER A 524 -0.51 -16.63 4.48
CA SER A 524 -0.99 -15.36 3.93
C SER A 524 -2.49 -15.21 4.20
N ARG A 525 -3.02 -13.99 4.17
CA ARG A 525 -4.43 -13.77 4.55
C ARG A 525 -5.17 -12.93 3.53
N VAL A 526 -6.40 -13.28 3.22
CA VAL A 526 -7.39 -12.38 2.61
C VAL A 526 -8.40 -12.01 3.68
N SER A 527 -8.38 -10.74 4.09
CA SER A 527 -9.29 -10.19 5.09
C SER A 527 -10.63 -9.83 4.46
N ILE A 528 -11.74 -10.27 5.06
CA ILE A 528 -13.10 -9.91 4.65
C ILE A 528 -13.76 -9.08 5.76
N PRO A 529 -14.32 -7.90 5.45
CA PRO A 529 -14.92 -7.02 6.44
C PRO A 529 -16.21 -7.60 7.03
N PHE A 530 -16.31 -7.63 8.36
CA PHE A 530 -17.48 -8.17 9.06
C PHE A 530 -18.68 -7.23 9.04
N HIS A 531 -18.47 -5.91 9.17
CA HIS A 531 -19.52 -4.92 9.44
C HIS A 531 -20.13 -4.28 8.18
N VAL A 532 -20.04 -4.93 7.02
CA VAL A 532 -20.68 -4.44 5.79
C VAL A 532 -22.22 -4.51 5.86
N ARG A 533 -22.92 -3.50 5.32
CA ARG A 533 -24.40 -3.43 5.40
C ARG A 533 -25.10 -4.61 4.73
N ARG A 534 -24.67 -4.99 3.51
CA ARG A 534 -25.12 -6.19 2.80
C ARG A 534 -23.92 -7.06 2.48
N LEU A 535 -23.88 -8.27 3.03
CA LEU A 535 -22.75 -9.18 2.81
C LEU A 535 -22.80 -9.77 1.40
N GLY A 536 -22.00 -9.23 0.48
CA GLY A 536 -22.01 -9.64 -0.92
C GLY A 536 -21.54 -8.50 -1.83
N PRO A 537 -22.04 -8.41 -3.07
CA PRO A 537 -22.88 -9.41 -3.75
C PRO A 537 -22.07 -10.66 -4.16
N LYS A 538 -22.73 -11.83 -4.22
CA LYS A 538 -22.15 -13.12 -4.63
C LYS A 538 -21.43 -13.02 -5.97
N TYR A 539 -22.05 -12.37 -6.95
CA TYR A 539 -21.51 -12.24 -8.30
C TYR A 539 -20.13 -11.57 -8.34
N GLY A 540 -19.81 -10.67 -7.39
CA GLY A 540 -18.51 -10.00 -7.31
C GLY A 540 -17.42 -10.80 -6.58
N LYS A 541 -17.76 -11.88 -5.85
CA LYS A 541 -16.81 -12.56 -4.96
C LYS A 541 -15.78 -13.41 -5.70
N TRP A 542 -16.11 -13.93 -6.88
CA TRP A 542 -15.14 -14.70 -7.67
C TRP A 542 -14.03 -13.82 -8.23
N THR A 543 -14.38 -12.66 -8.82
CA THR A 543 -13.38 -11.72 -9.32
C THR A 543 -12.54 -11.17 -8.17
N MET A 544 -13.16 -10.85 -7.02
CA MET A 544 -12.46 -10.37 -5.82
C MET A 544 -11.45 -11.40 -5.29
N ILE A 545 -11.83 -12.67 -5.10
CA ILE A 545 -10.88 -13.64 -4.53
C ILE A 545 -9.75 -13.97 -5.50
N GLY A 546 -10.00 -13.92 -6.81
CA GLY A 546 -8.93 -14.04 -7.81
C GLY A 546 -7.98 -12.83 -7.84
N HIS A 547 -8.49 -11.64 -7.53
CA HIS A 547 -7.71 -10.40 -7.38
C HIS A 547 -6.81 -10.45 -6.14
N GLU A 548 -7.34 -10.84 -4.99
CA GLU A 548 -6.59 -10.84 -3.72
C GLU A 548 -5.71 -12.09 -3.54
N ALA A 549 -6.17 -13.26 -3.98
CA ALA A 549 -5.46 -14.53 -3.84
C ALA A 549 -4.73 -14.90 -5.15
N ARG A 550 -5.00 -16.09 -5.69
CA ARG A 550 -4.39 -16.59 -6.94
C ARG A 550 -5.38 -16.39 -8.10
N PRO A 551 -4.95 -15.83 -9.25
CA PRO A 551 -3.58 -15.52 -9.62
C PRO A 551 -3.15 -14.06 -9.35
N GLY A 552 -3.90 -13.29 -8.58
CA GLY A 552 -3.64 -11.87 -8.30
C GLY A 552 -2.55 -11.61 -7.25
N HIS A 553 -2.88 -10.84 -6.20
CA HIS A 553 -1.91 -10.31 -5.23
C HIS A 553 -1.10 -11.38 -4.51
N HIS A 554 -1.69 -12.51 -4.13
CA HIS A 554 -0.92 -13.56 -3.49
C HIS A 554 0.16 -14.14 -4.43
N THR A 555 -0.19 -14.42 -5.69
CA THR A 555 0.79 -14.91 -6.68
C THR A 555 1.91 -13.90 -6.90
N GLN A 556 1.59 -12.60 -6.98
CA GLN A 556 2.57 -11.56 -7.22
C GLN A 556 3.43 -11.23 -5.99
N THR A 557 2.80 -10.89 -4.87
CA THR A 557 3.50 -10.43 -3.67
C THR A 557 4.18 -11.58 -2.96
N GLN A 558 3.48 -12.68 -2.67
CA GLN A 558 4.13 -13.81 -1.98
C GLN A 558 5.16 -14.50 -2.88
N GLY A 559 4.88 -14.61 -4.19
CA GLY A 559 5.83 -15.18 -5.15
C GLY A 559 7.13 -14.37 -5.22
N LEU A 560 7.03 -13.04 -5.17
CA LEU A 560 8.21 -12.17 -5.02
C LEU A 560 8.98 -12.47 -3.74
N LEU A 561 8.27 -12.58 -2.60
CA LEU A 561 8.92 -12.79 -1.30
C LEU A 561 9.61 -14.15 -1.19
N GLU A 562 9.05 -15.20 -1.78
CA GLU A 562 9.62 -16.56 -1.77
C GLU A 562 10.70 -16.76 -2.84
N HIS A 563 10.46 -16.28 -4.07
CA HIS A 563 11.22 -16.71 -5.24
C HIS A 563 12.05 -15.60 -5.89
N PHE A 564 11.77 -14.33 -5.64
CA PHE A 564 12.39 -13.24 -6.42
C PHE A 564 13.01 -12.12 -5.59
N ARG A 565 13.16 -12.31 -4.27
CA ARG A 565 13.85 -11.32 -3.42
C ARG A 565 15.28 -11.10 -3.89
N ASP A 566 15.65 -9.82 -3.96
CA ASP A 566 17.03 -9.40 -4.11
C ASP A 566 17.80 -9.69 -2.81
N LEU A 567 18.76 -10.62 -2.88
CA LEU A 567 19.58 -11.02 -1.74
C LEU A 567 20.87 -10.19 -1.64
N CYS A 568 21.16 -9.33 -2.63
CA CYS A 568 22.40 -8.55 -2.66
C CYS A 568 22.42 -7.39 -1.66
N GLY A 569 21.24 -6.86 -1.28
CA GLY A 569 21.13 -5.73 -0.35
C GLY A 569 21.84 -4.46 -0.84
N GLY A 570 22.48 -3.73 0.08
CA GLY A 570 23.15 -2.48 -0.23
C GLY A 570 22.19 -1.35 -0.66
N VAL A 571 22.71 -0.34 -1.37
CA VAL A 571 21.91 0.85 -1.73
C VAL A 571 20.77 0.55 -2.71
N ILE A 572 20.93 -0.42 -3.61
CA ILE A 572 19.83 -0.87 -4.46
C ILE A 572 18.75 -1.57 -3.62
N GLY A 573 19.14 -2.44 -2.68
CA GLY A 573 18.20 -3.06 -1.75
C GLY A 573 17.44 -2.04 -0.91
N TRP A 574 18.12 -0.97 -0.45
CA TRP A 574 17.46 0.16 0.21
C TRP A 574 16.43 0.84 -0.71
N LEU A 575 16.79 1.14 -1.96
CA LEU A 575 15.87 1.79 -2.90
C LEU A 575 14.63 0.92 -3.18
N ASP A 576 14.81 -0.40 -3.27
CA ASP A 576 13.71 -1.37 -3.37
C ASP A 576 12.77 -1.32 -2.17
N THR A 577 13.28 -1.08 -0.95
CA THR A 577 12.42 -0.93 0.24
C THR A 577 11.73 0.42 0.33
N MET A 578 12.29 1.46 -0.30
CA MET A 578 11.79 2.84 -0.26
C MET A 578 10.75 3.15 -1.35
N THR A 579 10.62 2.29 -2.36
CA THR A 579 9.79 2.55 -3.55
C THR A 579 8.69 1.50 -3.71
N ARG A 580 7.51 1.93 -4.17
CA ARG A 580 6.35 1.06 -4.48
C ARG A 580 5.58 1.64 -5.66
N TYR A 581 5.01 0.78 -6.48
CA TYR A 581 4.41 1.18 -7.77
C TYR A 581 2.98 0.64 -7.89
N THR A 582 1.99 1.50 -7.63
CA THR A 582 0.56 1.15 -7.65
C THR A 582 0.15 0.55 -8.99
N ALA A 583 0.54 1.18 -10.10
CA ALA A 583 0.15 0.70 -11.42
C ALA A 583 0.64 -0.72 -11.72
N PHE A 584 1.82 -1.13 -11.22
CA PHE A 584 2.23 -2.52 -11.35
C PHE A 584 1.39 -3.44 -10.45
N ASN A 585 1.30 -3.13 -9.16
CA ASN A 585 0.68 -4.01 -8.16
C ASN A 585 -0.82 -4.22 -8.46
N GLU A 586 -1.55 -3.12 -8.64
CA GLU A 586 -2.98 -3.14 -8.96
C GLU A 586 -3.21 -3.56 -10.41
N GLY A 587 -2.35 -3.13 -11.33
CA GLY A 587 -2.45 -3.55 -12.72
C GLY A 587 -2.35 -5.05 -12.90
N TRP A 588 -1.47 -5.72 -12.15
CA TRP A 588 -1.36 -7.18 -12.12
C TRP A 588 -2.64 -7.85 -11.62
N ALA A 589 -3.16 -7.41 -10.48
CA ALA A 589 -4.35 -8.01 -9.89
C ALA A 589 -5.59 -7.81 -10.77
N VAL A 590 -5.70 -6.66 -11.45
CA VAL A 590 -6.78 -6.41 -12.42
C VAL A 590 -6.54 -7.16 -13.76
N TYR A 591 -5.30 -7.41 -14.16
CA TYR A 591 -4.94 -8.29 -15.27
C TYR A 591 -5.31 -9.76 -14.98
N ALA A 592 -5.18 -10.19 -13.73
CA ALA A 592 -5.70 -11.48 -13.26
C ALA A 592 -7.23 -11.56 -13.39
N GLU A 593 -7.96 -10.50 -12.99
CA GLU A 593 -9.42 -10.44 -13.18
C GLU A 593 -9.84 -10.48 -14.65
N TYR A 594 -9.09 -9.80 -15.53
CA TYR A 594 -9.30 -9.83 -16.97
C TYR A 594 -7.97 -9.53 -17.70
N PRO A 595 -7.47 -10.46 -18.55
CA PRO A 595 -8.18 -11.60 -19.14
C PRO A 595 -8.03 -12.96 -18.43
N LEU A 596 -7.15 -13.15 -17.43
CA LEU A 596 -6.76 -14.51 -16.99
C LEU A 596 -7.94 -15.39 -16.55
N ILE A 597 -8.73 -14.92 -15.58
CA ILE A 597 -9.86 -15.68 -15.04
C ILE A 597 -10.96 -15.98 -16.09
N PRO A 598 -11.45 -14.99 -16.86
CA PRO A 598 -12.54 -15.21 -17.82
C PRO A 598 -12.10 -15.91 -19.12
N VAL A 599 -10.88 -15.66 -19.60
CA VAL A 599 -10.41 -16.11 -20.91
C VAL A 599 -9.48 -17.31 -20.76
N ASP A 600 -8.36 -17.16 -20.05
CA ASP A 600 -7.33 -18.22 -19.99
C ASP A 600 -7.76 -19.39 -19.09
N MET A 601 -8.57 -19.15 -18.05
CA MET A 601 -9.13 -20.20 -17.17
C MET A 601 -10.55 -20.63 -17.52
N GLU A 602 -11.26 -19.84 -18.34
CA GLU A 602 -12.68 -20.01 -18.67
C GLU A 602 -13.62 -20.12 -17.46
N MET A 603 -13.27 -19.49 -16.32
CA MET A 603 -13.98 -19.67 -15.04
C MET A 603 -15.46 -19.27 -15.09
N TYR A 604 -15.81 -18.34 -15.97
CA TYR A 604 -17.19 -17.85 -16.10
C TYR A 604 -18.00 -18.52 -17.21
N ALA A 605 -17.49 -19.61 -17.81
CA ALA A 605 -18.26 -20.42 -18.75
C ALA A 605 -19.58 -20.87 -18.08
N ASN A 606 -20.70 -20.57 -18.76
CA ASN A 606 -22.06 -20.82 -18.30
C ASN A 606 -22.40 -20.19 -16.93
N LYS A 607 -21.72 -19.09 -16.56
CA LYS A 607 -21.86 -18.38 -15.29
C LYS A 607 -22.02 -16.87 -15.50
N PRO A 608 -23.11 -16.44 -16.13
CA PRO A 608 -23.31 -15.05 -16.56
C PRO A 608 -23.26 -14.06 -15.41
N MET A 609 -23.81 -14.39 -14.23
CA MET A 609 -23.74 -13.50 -13.07
C MET A 609 -22.30 -13.24 -12.60
N TYR A 610 -21.43 -14.26 -12.55
CA TYR A 610 -20.04 -14.05 -12.16
C TYR A 610 -19.23 -13.31 -13.24
N LYS A 611 -19.55 -13.54 -14.54
CA LYS A 611 -19.04 -12.71 -15.64
C LYS A 611 -19.43 -11.25 -15.47
N TYR A 612 -20.68 -10.98 -15.08
CA TYR A 612 -21.14 -9.62 -14.76
C TYR A 612 -20.35 -9.02 -13.59
N GLY A 613 -20.08 -9.78 -12.53
CA GLY A 613 -19.27 -9.30 -11.41
C GLY A 613 -17.88 -8.81 -11.83
N MET A 614 -17.20 -9.56 -12.70
CA MET A 614 -15.94 -9.13 -13.31
C MET A 614 -16.13 -7.88 -14.18
N LEU A 615 -17.11 -7.87 -15.09
CA LEU A 615 -17.37 -6.71 -15.96
C LEU A 615 -17.69 -5.44 -15.15
N ARG A 616 -18.44 -5.56 -14.05
CA ARG A 616 -18.73 -4.47 -13.12
C ARG A 616 -17.45 -3.93 -12.49
N GLY A 617 -16.55 -4.80 -12.03
CA GLY A 617 -15.25 -4.39 -11.47
C GLY A 617 -14.35 -3.70 -12.49
N GLN A 618 -14.34 -4.18 -13.74
CA GLN A 618 -13.63 -3.53 -14.85
C GLN A 618 -14.24 -2.17 -15.18
N LEU A 619 -15.57 -2.07 -15.29
CA LEU A 619 -16.28 -0.84 -15.60
C LEU A 619 -16.08 0.22 -14.52
N TRP A 620 -16.10 -0.17 -13.24
CA TRP A 620 -15.76 0.72 -12.14
C TRP A 620 -14.35 1.30 -12.30
N ARG A 621 -13.34 0.47 -12.58
CA ARG A 621 -11.97 0.94 -12.78
C ARG A 621 -11.81 1.81 -14.04
N ALA A 622 -12.65 1.65 -15.05
CA ALA A 622 -12.72 2.57 -16.18
C ALA A 622 -13.33 3.93 -15.78
N ILE A 623 -14.39 3.93 -14.96
CA ILE A 623 -14.99 5.15 -14.39
C ILE A 623 -13.98 5.88 -13.49
N ARG A 624 -13.16 5.16 -12.72
CA ARG A 624 -12.07 5.75 -11.91
C ARG A 624 -11.15 6.63 -12.75
N LEU A 625 -10.77 6.20 -13.96
CA LEU A 625 -9.93 7.01 -14.86
C LEU A 625 -10.60 8.34 -15.23
N VAL A 626 -11.88 8.29 -15.59
CA VAL A 626 -12.66 9.45 -16.04
C VAL A 626 -12.97 10.40 -14.87
N VAL A 627 -13.34 9.86 -13.72
CA VAL A 627 -13.72 10.64 -12.54
C VAL A 627 -12.52 11.29 -11.88
N ASP A 628 -11.40 10.58 -11.68
CA ASP A 628 -10.19 11.13 -11.04
C ASP A 628 -9.62 12.28 -11.89
N THR A 629 -9.37 12.04 -13.18
CA THR A 629 -8.96 13.11 -14.11
C THR A 629 -10.04 14.18 -14.26
N GLY A 630 -11.31 13.80 -14.15
CA GLY A 630 -12.46 14.70 -14.11
C GLY A 630 -12.33 15.74 -13.00
N LEU A 631 -12.18 15.28 -11.77
CA LEU A 631 -12.16 16.09 -10.55
C LEU A 631 -10.88 16.94 -10.43
N HIS A 632 -9.75 16.43 -10.91
CA HIS A 632 -8.46 17.08 -10.70
C HIS A 632 -7.91 17.83 -11.91
N TYR A 633 -8.47 17.59 -13.11
CA TYR A 633 -7.98 18.20 -14.34
C TYR A 633 -9.08 18.83 -15.20
N LYS A 634 -10.22 18.16 -15.38
CA LYS A 634 -11.29 18.60 -16.29
C LYS A 634 -12.37 19.48 -15.64
N GLY A 635 -12.31 19.75 -14.34
CA GLY A 635 -13.29 20.58 -13.64
C GLY A 635 -14.63 19.90 -13.37
N PHE A 636 -14.66 18.60 -13.12
CA PHE A 636 -15.90 17.94 -12.70
C PHE A 636 -16.33 18.40 -11.30
N SER A 637 -17.63 18.55 -11.12
CA SER A 637 -18.24 18.61 -9.80
C SER A 637 -18.40 17.21 -9.21
N HIS A 638 -18.55 17.13 -7.90
CA HIS A 638 -18.88 15.92 -7.17
C HIS A 638 -20.13 15.24 -7.75
N GLN A 639 -21.19 16.00 -8.04
CA GLN A 639 -22.41 15.45 -8.64
C GLN A 639 -22.15 14.85 -10.03
N LYS A 640 -21.33 15.50 -10.87
CA LYS A 640 -20.97 14.95 -12.18
C LYS A 640 -20.19 13.65 -12.05
N ALA A 641 -19.29 13.56 -11.07
CA ALA A 641 -18.60 12.31 -10.77
C ALA A 641 -19.58 11.17 -10.38
N LEU A 642 -20.58 11.46 -9.54
CA LEU A 642 -21.61 10.48 -9.17
C LEU A 642 -22.47 10.05 -10.36
N GLN A 643 -22.79 10.95 -11.29
CA GLN A 643 -23.60 10.63 -12.47
C GLN A 643 -23.00 9.52 -13.32
N TYR A 644 -21.66 9.44 -13.45
CA TYR A 644 -21.01 8.34 -14.16
C TYR A 644 -21.32 6.97 -13.54
N PHE A 645 -21.30 6.87 -12.20
CA PHE A 645 -21.66 5.63 -11.52
C PHE A 645 -23.14 5.27 -11.70
N GLN A 646 -24.02 6.27 -11.64
CA GLN A 646 -25.46 6.08 -11.85
C GLN A 646 -25.77 5.58 -13.26
N GLU A 647 -25.16 6.17 -14.28
CA GLU A 647 -25.40 5.86 -15.69
C GLU A 647 -24.89 4.47 -16.08
N TYR A 648 -23.68 4.14 -15.66
CA TYR A 648 -22.97 2.95 -16.15
C TYR A 648 -23.05 1.74 -15.21
N MET A 649 -23.24 1.94 -13.91
CA MET A 649 -23.33 0.85 -12.93
C MET A 649 -24.72 0.68 -12.31
N TRP A 650 -25.65 1.60 -12.60
CA TRP A 650 -27.02 1.63 -12.05
C TRP A 650 -27.04 1.60 -10.51
N GLU A 651 -26.08 2.27 -9.90
CA GLU A 651 -25.88 2.27 -8.45
C GLU A 651 -25.81 3.69 -7.89
N THR A 652 -26.62 3.94 -6.85
CA THR A 652 -26.69 5.21 -6.11
C THR A 652 -26.33 5.01 -4.63
N SER A 653 -25.66 3.90 -4.30
CA SER A 653 -25.40 3.51 -2.92
C SER A 653 -24.39 4.46 -2.23
N ASP A 654 -24.42 4.47 -0.90
CA ASP A 654 -23.44 5.23 -0.11
C ASP A 654 -21.99 4.84 -0.43
N VAL A 655 -21.75 3.61 -0.90
CA VAL A 655 -20.42 3.15 -1.33
C VAL A 655 -19.90 4.04 -2.47
N MET A 656 -20.73 4.37 -3.46
CA MET A 656 -20.31 5.23 -4.57
C MET A 656 -20.03 6.66 -4.11
N GLN A 657 -20.80 7.16 -3.13
CA GLN A 657 -20.53 8.47 -2.53
C GLN A 657 -19.17 8.48 -1.83
N GLN A 658 -18.88 7.47 -1.01
CA GLN A 658 -17.60 7.34 -0.32
C GLN A 658 -16.42 7.19 -1.29
N GLU A 659 -16.60 6.46 -2.40
CA GLU A 659 -15.57 6.31 -3.43
C GLU A 659 -15.27 7.60 -4.17
N VAL A 660 -16.29 8.35 -4.59
CA VAL A 660 -16.08 9.69 -5.18
C VAL A 660 -15.35 10.57 -4.18
N MET A 661 -15.77 10.61 -2.92
CA MET A 661 -15.09 11.38 -1.88
C MET A 661 -13.62 10.96 -1.71
N ARG A 662 -13.32 9.66 -1.79
CA ARG A 662 -11.92 9.18 -1.78
C ARG A 662 -11.14 9.72 -2.97
N TYR A 663 -11.71 9.72 -4.17
CA TYR A 663 -11.03 10.24 -5.36
C TYR A 663 -10.71 11.73 -5.19
N GLN A 664 -11.66 12.53 -4.65
CA GLN A 664 -11.42 13.94 -4.34
C GLN A 664 -10.24 14.15 -3.37
N SER A 665 -10.14 13.29 -2.34
CA SER A 665 -9.09 13.35 -1.32
C SER A 665 -7.72 12.83 -1.79
N VAL A 666 -7.71 11.94 -2.78
CA VAL A 666 -6.53 11.18 -3.20
C VAL A 666 -6.30 11.32 -4.71
N PRO A 667 -5.80 12.48 -5.17
CA PRO A 667 -5.59 12.72 -6.59
C PRO A 667 -4.60 11.71 -7.18
N GLY A 668 -5.01 11.04 -8.26
CA GLY A 668 -4.15 10.25 -9.14
C GLY A 668 -4.13 8.76 -8.82
N GLN A 669 -4.38 8.34 -7.58
CA GLN A 669 -4.25 6.94 -7.17
C GLN A 669 -5.23 6.03 -7.92
N ALA A 670 -6.46 6.49 -8.14
CA ALA A 670 -7.50 5.71 -8.79
C ALA A 670 -7.19 5.41 -10.27
N THR A 671 -6.28 6.18 -10.88
CA THR A 671 -5.86 5.99 -12.28
C THR A 671 -4.96 4.77 -12.48
N ALA A 672 -4.27 4.32 -11.43
CA ALA A 672 -3.23 3.29 -11.52
C ALA A 672 -3.74 1.92 -11.98
N TYR A 673 -4.90 1.51 -11.49
CA TYR A 673 -5.48 0.17 -11.67
C TYR A 673 -5.60 -0.23 -13.15
N MET A 674 -6.40 0.54 -13.90
CA MET A 674 -6.67 0.21 -15.30
C MET A 674 -5.51 0.62 -16.21
N VAL A 675 -4.78 1.70 -15.92
CA VAL A 675 -3.56 2.04 -16.67
C VAL A 675 -2.55 0.90 -16.60
N GLY A 676 -2.30 0.36 -15.41
CA GLY A 676 -1.45 -0.80 -15.18
C GLY A 676 -1.92 -2.05 -15.92
N GLN A 677 -3.20 -2.39 -15.79
CA GLN A 677 -3.79 -3.54 -16.49
C GLN A 677 -3.62 -3.42 -18.01
N GLN A 678 -4.01 -2.28 -18.59
CA GLN A 678 -3.93 -2.06 -20.04
C GLN A 678 -2.48 -2.08 -20.53
N HIS A 679 -1.55 -1.62 -19.71
CA HIS A 679 -0.13 -1.72 -20.02
C HIS A 679 0.35 -3.17 -20.08
N ILE A 680 0.03 -4.02 -19.09
CA ILE A 680 0.39 -5.45 -19.09
C ILE A 680 -0.26 -6.18 -20.27
N ILE A 681 -1.52 -5.89 -20.60
CA ILE A 681 -2.20 -6.45 -21.78
C ILE A 681 -1.44 -6.09 -23.06
N LYS A 682 -1.06 -4.82 -23.25
CA LYS A 682 -0.27 -4.39 -24.41
C LYS A 682 1.08 -5.09 -24.49
N LEU A 683 1.77 -5.29 -23.36
CA LEU A 683 3.03 -6.04 -23.31
C LEU A 683 2.83 -7.51 -23.69
N ARG A 684 1.74 -8.15 -23.25
CA ARG A 684 1.39 -9.51 -23.65
C ARG A 684 1.14 -9.58 -25.16
N GLU A 685 0.32 -8.69 -25.69
CA GLU A 685 0.01 -8.62 -27.13
C GLU A 685 1.28 -8.38 -27.97
N HIS A 686 2.17 -7.51 -27.49
CA HIS A 686 3.46 -7.25 -28.12
C HIS A 686 4.35 -8.51 -28.13
N ALA A 687 4.52 -9.17 -26.98
CA ALA A 687 5.31 -10.40 -26.89
C ALA A 687 4.73 -11.54 -27.75
N GLN A 688 3.41 -11.69 -27.78
CA GLN A 688 2.72 -12.65 -28.65
C GLN A 688 2.99 -12.38 -30.13
N LYS A 689 2.90 -11.12 -30.55
CA LYS A 689 3.17 -10.72 -31.93
C LYS A 689 4.63 -10.97 -32.32
N GLU A 690 5.57 -10.59 -31.46
CA GLU A 690 7.00 -10.64 -31.77
C GLU A 690 7.59 -12.05 -31.70
N LEU A 691 7.12 -12.89 -30.79
CA LEU A 691 7.62 -14.25 -30.61
C LEU A 691 6.84 -15.29 -31.43
N GLY A 692 5.60 -15.00 -31.83
CA GLY A 692 4.77 -15.90 -32.63
C GLY A 692 4.66 -17.28 -31.98
N LYS A 693 5.10 -18.33 -32.69
CA LYS A 693 5.07 -19.72 -32.19
C LYS A 693 5.97 -19.95 -30.98
N SER A 694 6.96 -19.10 -30.74
CA SER A 694 7.85 -19.18 -29.58
C SER A 694 7.28 -18.49 -28.34
N PHE A 695 6.13 -17.81 -28.45
CA PHE A 695 5.48 -17.22 -27.29
C PHE A 695 4.99 -18.31 -26.32
N ASN A 696 5.34 -18.16 -25.05
CA ASN A 696 4.83 -19.00 -23.97
C ASN A 696 4.26 -18.13 -22.84
N LEU A 697 3.03 -18.43 -22.41
CA LEU A 697 2.35 -17.62 -21.40
C LEU A 697 3.01 -17.73 -20.00
N LYS A 698 3.52 -18.91 -19.64
CA LYS A 698 4.23 -19.12 -18.36
C LYS A 698 5.53 -18.31 -18.34
N ASP A 699 6.26 -18.31 -19.45
CA ASP A 699 7.47 -17.50 -19.61
C ASP A 699 7.15 -16.01 -19.51
N PHE A 700 6.14 -15.53 -20.23
CA PHE A 700 5.71 -14.14 -20.12
C PHE A 700 5.39 -13.75 -18.68
N HIS A 701 4.58 -14.54 -17.97
CA HIS A 701 4.25 -14.26 -16.56
C HIS A 701 5.48 -14.33 -15.64
N TYR A 702 6.41 -15.25 -15.87
CA TYR A 702 7.69 -15.27 -15.15
C TYR A 702 8.46 -13.96 -15.34
N HIS A 703 8.56 -13.48 -16.57
CA HIS A 703 9.28 -12.24 -16.88
C HIS A 703 8.58 -10.97 -16.39
N ILE A 704 7.26 -11.01 -16.17
CA ILE A 704 6.53 -9.92 -15.48
C ILE A 704 6.78 -9.98 -13.96
N LEU A 705 6.54 -11.14 -13.34
CA LEU A 705 6.49 -11.28 -11.88
C LEU A 705 7.85 -11.22 -11.20
N LYS A 706 8.91 -11.66 -11.88
CA LYS A 706 10.24 -11.79 -11.27
C LYS A 706 10.86 -10.46 -10.83
N HIS A 707 10.36 -9.33 -11.33
CA HIS A 707 10.89 -8.01 -10.98
C HIS A 707 10.26 -7.41 -9.71
N GLY A 708 9.15 -7.98 -9.25
CA GLY A 708 8.34 -7.39 -8.20
C GLY A 708 7.78 -6.03 -8.59
N SER A 709 7.41 -5.22 -7.58
CA SER A 709 6.90 -3.86 -7.81
C SER A 709 7.96 -3.01 -8.52
N THR A 710 7.62 -2.50 -9.71
CA THR A 710 8.54 -1.73 -10.56
C THR A 710 7.79 -0.68 -11.40
N PRO A 711 8.43 0.43 -11.84
CA PRO A 711 7.79 1.35 -12.79
C PRO A 711 7.38 0.64 -14.08
N LEU A 712 6.23 1.00 -14.66
CA LEU A 712 5.77 0.43 -15.94
C LEU A 712 6.76 0.68 -17.09
N SER A 713 7.49 1.80 -17.07
CA SER A 713 8.55 2.08 -18.04
C SER A 713 9.67 1.04 -18.02
N TYR A 714 10.10 0.59 -16.84
CA TYR A 714 11.06 -0.51 -16.72
C TYR A 714 10.43 -1.85 -17.09
N LEU A 715 9.16 -2.07 -16.77
CA LEU A 715 8.46 -3.30 -17.16
C LEU A 715 8.44 -3.46 -18.69
N THR A 716 8.18 -2.36 -19.43
CA THR A 716 8.28 -2.34 -20.90
C THR A 716 9.67 -2.76 -21.35
N GLU A 717 10.71 -2.07 -20.85
CA GLU A 717 12.10 -2.36 -21.20
C GLU A 717 12.47 -3.82 -20.91
N SER A 718 12.03 -4.37 -19.78
CA SER A 718 12.32 -5.76 -19.41
C SER A 718 11.65 -6.78 -20.34
N ILE A 719 10.42 -6.51 -20.79
CA ILE A 719 9.73 -7.38 -21.74
C ILE A 719 10.36 -7.30 -23.13
N ASP A 720 10.77 -6.12 -23.59
CA ASP A 720 11.50 -5.97 -24.86
C ASP A 720 12.80 -6.79 -24.84
N GLU A 721 13.50 -6.79 -23.72
CA GLU A 721 14.73 -7.56 -23.52
C GLU A 721 14.47 -9.06 -23.45
N TYR A 722 13.38 -9.49 -22.79
CA TYR A 722 12.93 -10.87 -22.83
C TYR A 722 12.67 -11.33 -24.28
N ILE A 723 11.95 -10.52 -25.08
CA ILE A 723 11.67 -10.82 -26.48
C ILE A 723 12.96 -10.93 -27.28
N ARG A 724 13.86 -9.94 -27.15
CA ARG A 724 15.16 -9.90 -27.82
C ARG A 724 15.98 -11.16 -27.52
N CYS A 725 16.13 -11.48 -26.24
CA CYS A 725 16.92 -12.63 -25.81
C CYS A 725 16.29 -13.98 -26.18
N THR A 726 14.97 -14.05 -26.25
CA THR A 726 14.28 -15.26 -26.71
C THR A 726 14.48 -15.47 -28.21
N LYS A 727 14.56 -14.40 -29.00
CA LYS A 727 14.87 -14.47 -30.44
C LYS A 727 16.34 -14.84 -30.69
N ASN A 728 17.27 -14.32 -29.88
CA ASN A 728 18.69 -14.66 -29.98
C ASN A 728 19.36 -14.74 -28.61
N ILE A 729 19.54 -15.97 -28.10
CA ILE A 729 20.11 -16.22 -26.76
C ILE A 729 21.59 -15.82 -26.65
N LYS A 730 22.31 -15.69 -27.77
CA LYS A 730 23.74 -15.35 -27.80
C LYS A 730 24.01 -13.86 -27.72
N ASP A 731 22.97 -13.02 -27.78
CA ASP A 731 23.16 -11.59 -27.64
C ASP A 731 23.67 -11.22 -26.24
N VAL A 732 24.41 -10.12 -26.17
CA VAL A 732 25.00 -9.61 -24.93
C VAL A 732 23.93 -9.43 -23.84
N GLY A 733 24.24 -9.90 -22.63
CA GLY A 733 23.40 -9.76 -21.45
C GLY A 733 22.23 -10.75 -21.35
N CYS A 734 21.98 -11.58 -22.36
CA CYS A 734 20.85 -12.50 -22.37
C CYS A 734 20.95 -13.63 -21.35
N GLU A 735 22.18 -13.99 -20.97
CA GLU A 735 22.45 -14.90 -19.84
C GLU A 735 21.80 -14.43 -18.53
N TYR A 736 21.75 -13.11 -18.28
CA TYR A 736 21.12 -12.53 -17.09
C TYR A 736 19.62 -12.27 -17.28
N VAL A 737 19.18 -12.01 -18.51
CA VAL A 737 17.78 -11.70 -18.81
C VAL A 737 16.91 -12.95 -18.71
N LEU A 738 17.34 -14.09 -19.26
CA LEU A 738 16.53 -15.32 -19.31
C LEU A 738 16.63 -16.20 -18.07
N THR A 739 17.64 -15.98 -17.22
CA THR A 739 17.85 -16.73 -15.98
C THR A 739 17.41 -15.94 -14.75
N ARG A 740 17.37 -16.62 -13.60
CA ARG A 740 17.11 -15.99 -12.29
C ARG A 740 18.31 -15.18 -11.78
N GLU A 741 19.52 -15.45 -12.28
CA GLU A 741 20.77 -14.86 -11.80
C GLU A 741 20.84 -13.34 -12.00
N GLY A 742 20.08 -12.81 -12.97
CA GLY A 742 19.96 -11.36 -13.19
C GLY A 742 19.29 -10.57 -12.06
N LEU A 743 18.64 -11.23 -11.10
CA LEU A 743 18.06 -10.61 -9.90
C LEU A 743 19.06 -10.47 -8.74
N GLY A 744 20.25 -11.07 -8.87
CA GLY A 744 21.28 -11.04 -7.84
C GLY A 744 21.15 -12.20 -6.86
N LYS A 745 21.93 -13.26 -7.08
CA LYS A 745 22.11 -14.35 -6.12
C LYS A 745 23.62 -14.47 -5.83
N PRO A 746 24.06 -14.52 -4.57
CA PRO A 746 25.45 -14.85 -4.27
C PRO A 746 25.75 -16.30 -4.72
N GLU A 747 26.98 -16.55 -5.21
CA GLU A 747 27.42 -17.90 -5.54
C GLU A 747 27.37 -18.79 -4.27
N GLY A 748 26.56 -19.84 -4.29
CA GLY A 748 26.62 -20.94 -3.33
C GLY A 748 25.88 -20.79 -1.99
N SER A 749 24.64 -20.26 -1.94
CA SER A 749 23.90 -20.30 -0.66
C SER A 749 22.38 -20.49 -0.76
N ASP A 750 21.87 -21.45 0.02
CA ASP A 750 20.50 -21.54 0.53
C ASP A 750 20.47 -20.93 1.93
N TYR A 751 19.88 -19.75 2.12
CA TYR A 751 19.59 -19.21 3.46
C TYR A 751 18.32 -18.35 3.53
N ILE A 752 17.69 -18.44 4.70
CA ILE A 752 16.55 -17.65 5.18
C ILE A 752 17.12 -16.38 5.83
N THR A 753 16.64 -15.20 5.43
CA THR A 753 17.03 -13.92 6.05
C THR A 753 15.84 -13.22 6.67
N ASN A 754 15.95 -12.96 7.98
CA ASN A 754 15.09 -12.09 8.77
C ASN A 754 15.29 -10.63 8.36
N ILE A 755 14.59 -10.21 7.31
CA ILE A 755 14.24 -8.81 7.13
C ILE A 755 12.75 -8.73 7.43
N ASP A 756 12.44 -8.14 8.58
CA ASP A 756 11.11 -7.63 8.93
C ASP A 756 10.75 -6.56 7.89
N VAL A 757 10.24 -7.02 6.73
CA VAL A 757 9.46 -6.16 5.86
C VAL A 757 8.16 -5.96 6.61
N ASP A 758 8.13 -4.91 7.42
CA ASP A 758 6.98 -4.51 8.23
C ASP A 758 5.73 -4.63 7.36
N SER A 759 4.93 -5.67 7.62
CA SER A 759 3.76 -6.06 6.82
C SER A 759 2.70 -4.96 6.79
N ASN A 760 2.86 -3.96 7.66
CA ASN A 760 2.04 -2.75 7.73
C ASN A 760 2.35 -1.71 6.63
N PHE A 761 3.41 -1.87 5.83
CA PHE A 761 3.72 -0.99 4.70
C PHE A 761 3.31 -1.58 3.33
N ILE A 762 2.74 -2.78 3.30
CA ILE A 762 2.38 -3.50 2.07
C ILE A 762 1.14 -2.89 1.38
N HIS A 763 0.50 -1.90 1.99
CA HIS A 763 -0.84 -1.49 1.59
C HIS A 763 -0.96 0.02 1.45
N MET A 764 -1.09 0.49 0.20
CA MET A 764 -1.97 1.64 -0.08
C MET A 764 -3.38 1.07 -0.24
N THR A 765 -3.96 0.52 0.82
CA THR A 765 -5.27 -0.11 0.70
C THR A 765 -6.37 0.90 0.95
N GLU A 766 -7.49 0.69 0.27
CA GLU A 766 -8.73 1.46 0.39
C GLU A 766 -9.39 1.30 1.79
N SER A 767 -8.66 0.92 2.86
CA SER A 767 -9.20 0.58 4.20
C SER A 767 -9.62 1.75 5.07
N TYR A 768 -9.33 3.01 4.74
CA TYR A 768 -9.62 4.10 5.66
C TYR A 768 -11.01 4.70 5.41
N TYR A 769 -12.05 3.86 5.37
CA TYR A 769 -13.43 4.33 5.25
C TYR A 769 -14.17 4.39 6.59
#